data_AF-A0A2E3MCU0-F1
#
_entry.id   AF-A0A2E3MCU0-F1
#
_cell.length_a   1.000
_cell.length_b   1.000
_cell.length_c   1.000
_cell.angle_alpha   90.00
_cell.angle_beta   90.00
_cell.angle_gamma   90.00
#
_symmetry.space_group_name_H-M   'P 1'
#
loop_
_entity.id
_entity.type
_entity.pdbx_description
1 polymer ?
#
loop_
_entity_poly.entity_id
_entity_poly.type
_entity_poly.pdbx_seq_one_letter_code
_entity_poly.pdbx_strand_id
1 'polypeptide(L)'
;MSDRCEITGLSHEDVSRFQYLHSHLIGTLEINEPSSDLLAGFSKPLQNTISSHSIHSSEIRRKESLFNHLKKSVASKFDGSKLSAFGSAESGLSLKGGDFDLCLQIPNANEKKILKKIGGMLRGQGMEDVQIITGAKVPIVKFIDPRSGLHVDISINNTLALHNTRLLSSYSRADSRVKDLAICVKHWALHRNLSDSVNGTLSSYAWSILVINHLLEQGVVANLQSGDDRVIIELDDLEFDITINEDNQTESKSDANITSLLLSFFTNLATRDWDNTVVSIRNGAPMTRKAKGWMNEKPSALDVLNSDKEYPPKMGEHHLAIEDPFDIEHDLCRVVRAEGELRIRNELLRAAVLFGNGSTWKEICETVDSERLKDLEPMDIFHDLRDKTTESVQSMLEKTRGEMDALDRRIDALEIERQSNLRMAKAMRGVIEETSDLRKEHKAIIVGLKARNAEVDELKKKRDKINSDVILPIHMIEDELSKVYSRLTEELDIHRVPSLKKEKEQFSWFMELQAMHGKAREASELHQKFIELVTLQKEEIKKLKIYETKHDDATAKLLEQEPLLKDKNINSKEVGSYDRRVQNIQKVLRQRRGEMHKLRRESGRLEAWIRKKSNSQHGKRNRGRRQGGKGKKDQDSSGPITLGDISGLLSGINSEQPSKRTRKVSSKKAGMRKMGNLSAHRGSRGQFKKKD
;
A
#
# COMPACT_ATOMS: atom_id res chain seq x y z
N MET A 1 -15.62 -31.46 -47.84
CA MET A 1 -15.70 -32.39 -46.69
C MET A 1 -15.11 -31.63 -45.52
N SER A 2 -15.78 -31.55 -44.38
CA SER A 2 -15.28 -30.73 -43.27
C SER A 2 -13.91 -31.25 -42.81
N ASP A 3 -12.90 -30.40 -42.74
CA ASP A 3 -11.55 -30.71 -42.22
C ASP A 3 -11.52 -30.96 -40.69
N ARG A 4 -12.65 -31.37 -40.12
CA ARG A 4 -12.88 -31.53 -38.68
C ARG A 4 -13.41 -32.92 -38.39
N CYS A 5 -12.99 -33.49 -37.26
CA CYS A 5 -13.46 -34.79 -36.79
C CYS A 5 -14.97 -34.73 -36.46
N GLU A 6 -15.73 -35.72 -36.92
CA GLU A 6 -17.18 -35.81 -36.67
C GLU A 6 -17.55 -36.01 -35.20
N ILE A 7 -16.68 -36.64 -34.41
CA ILE A 7 -16.93 -36.96 -32.99
C ILE A 7 -16.50 -35.80 -32.09
N THR A 8 -15.28 -35.28 -32.26
CA THR A 8 -14.73 -34.26 -31.35
C THR A 8 -14.82 -32.84 -31.89
N GLY A 9 -15.17 -32.64 -33.16
CA GLY A 9 -15.20 -31.34 -33.84
C GLY A 9 -13.82 -30.70 -34.09
N LEU A 10 -12.74 -31.34 -33.62
CA LEU A 10 -11.38 -30.81 -33.69
C LEU A 10 -10.86 -30.75 -35.15
N SER A 11 -10.08 -29.73 -35.46
CA SER A 11 -9.32 -29.64 -36.72
C SER A 11 -8.21 -30.70 -36.79
N HIS A 12 -7.67 -30.98 -37.98
CA HIS A 12 -6.53 -31.90 -38.11
C HIS A 12 -5.30 -31.47 -37.28
N GLU A 13 -5.05 -30.16 -37.16
CA GLU A 13 -3.98 -29.62 -36.33
C GLU A 13 -4.25 -29.88 -34.83
N ASP A 14 -5.48 -29.62 -34.38
CA ASP A 14 -5.87 -29.85 -32.98
C ASP A 14 -5.94 -31.34 -32.62
N VAL A 15 -6.28 -32.22 -33.56
CA VAL A 15 -6.19 -33.67 -33.38
C VAL A 15 -4.75 -34.09 -33.13
N SER A 16 -3.78 -33.57 -33.89
CA SER A 16 -2.36 -33.86 -33.64
C SER A 16 -1.91 -33.30 -32.30
N ARG A 17 -2.40 -32.12 -31.93
CA ARG A 17 -2.03 -31.43 -30.70
C ARG A 17 -2.60 -32.11 -29.44
N PHE A 18 -3.82 -32.63 -29.51
CA PHE A 18 -4.54 -33.28 -28.42
C PHE A 18 -4.78 -34.78 -28.72
N GLN A 19 -3.78 -35.46 -29.29
CA GLN A 19 -3.98 -36.82 -29.84
C GLN A 19 -4.53 -37.82 -28.81
N TYR A 20 -4.06 -37.78 -27.56
CA TYR A 20 -4.44 -38.75 -26.54
C TYR A 20 -5.86 -38.49 -26.05
N LEU A 21 -6.22 -37.21 -25.86
CA LEU A 21 -7.59 -36.83 -25.53
C LEU A 21 -8.54 -37.18 -26.67
N HIS A 22 -8.16 -36.90 -27.91
CA HIS A 22 -8.95 -37.25 -29.08
C HIS A 22 -9.21 -38.77 -29.14
N SER A 23 -8.15 -39.60 -29.09
CA SER A 23 -8.27 -41.06 -29.08
C SER A 23 -9.13 -41.58 -27.92
N HIS A 24 -9.05 -40.96 -26.75
CA HIS A 24 -9.88 -41.33 -25.62
C HIS A 24 -11.36 -41.03 -25.85
N LEU A 25 -11.67 -39.83 -26.38
CA LEU A 25 -13.06 -39.42 -26.65
C LEU A 25 -13.73 -40.25 -27.75
N ILE A 26 -12.95 -40.76 -28.72
CA ILE A 26 -13.47 -41.66 -29.76
C ILE A 26 -13.43 -43.15 -29.36
N GLY A 27 -12.96 -43.45 -28.14
CA GLY A 27 -12.93 -44.82 -27.60
C GLY A 27 -11.83 -45.73 -28.17
N THR A 28 -10.78 -45.18 -28.79
CA THR A 28 -9.66 -45.95 -29.38
C THR A 28 -8.41 -45.99 -28.50
N LEU A 29 -8.38 -45.26 -27.40
CA LEU A 29 -7.23 -45.23 -26.50
C LEU A 29 -7.25 -46.39 -25.49
N GLU A 30 -6.22 -47.23 -25.53
CA GLU A 30 -5.97 -48.26 -24.52
C GLU A 30 -4.92 -47.79 -23.51
N ILE A 31 -5.22 -47.92 -22.22
CA ILE A 31 -4.29 -47.66 -21.11
C ILE A 31 -3.85 -49.02 -20.57
N ASN A 32 -2.62 -49.42 -20.88
CA ASN A 32 -2.08 -50.71 -20.45
C ASN A 32 -1.69 -50.69 -18.97
N GLU A 33 -1.96 -51.79 -18.25
CA GLU A 33 -1.38 -52.01 -16.93
C GLU A 33 0.04 -52.58 -17.08
N PRO A 34 1.06 -51.88 -16.57
CA PRO A 34 2.44 -52.32 -16.71
C PRO A 34 2.72 -53.52 -15.80
N SER A 35 3.61 -54.41 -16.24
CA SER A 35 4.08 -55.52 -15.42
C SER A 35 4.86 -55.03 -14.18
N SER A 36 4.92 -55.88 -13.14
CA SER A 36 5.64 -55.55 -11.89
C SER A 36 7.12 -55.21 -12.13
N ASP A 37 7.76 -55.83 -13.11
CA ASP A 37 9.17 -55.58 -13.45
C ASP A 37 9.38 -54.19 -14.08
N LEU A 38 8.44 -53.75 -14.94
CA LEU A 38 8.46 -52.40 -15.50
C LEU A 38 8.26 -51.35 -14.41
N LEU A 39 7.33 -51.59 -13.47
CA LEU A 39 7.11 -50.72 -12.32
C LEU A 39 8.36 -50.57 -11.45
N ALA A 40 9.12 -51.65 -11.23
CA ALA A 40 10.37 -51.59 -10.47
C ALA A 40 11.39 -50.64 -11.12
N GLY A 41 11.44 -50.60 -12.47
CA GLY A 41 12.33 -49.74 -13.26
C GLY A 41 12.16 -48.24 -13.03
N PHE A 42 10.96 -47.78 -12.64
CA PHE A 42 10.68 -46.37 -12.35
C PHE A 42 11.17 -45.90 -10.97
N SER A 43 11.39 -46.82 -10.03
CA SER A 43 11.69 -46.49 -8.63
C SER A 43 12.93 -45.60 -8.51
N LYS A 44 14.01 -45.92 -9.24
CA LYS A 44 15.27 -45.17 -9.19
C LYS A 44 15.16 -43.79 -9.88
N PRO A 45 14.59 -43.66 -11.09
CA PRO A 45 14.29 -42.34 -11.67
C PRO A 45 13.45 -41.43 -10.78
N LEU A 46 12.40 -41.96 -10.14
CA LEU A 46 11.54 -41.18 -9.25
C LEU A 46 12.30 -40.72 -7.99
N GLN A 47 13.07 -41.61 -7.36
CA GLN A 47 13.95 -41.25 -6.24
C GLN A 47 14.98 -40.17 -6.61
N ASN A 48 15.53 -40.23 -7.84
CA ASN A 48 16.44 -39.19 -8.31
C ASN A 48 15.74 -37.83 -8.45
N THR A 49 14.51 -37.78 -8.97
CA THR A 49 13.69 -36.55 -9.03
C THR A 49 13.35 -36.02 -7.63
N ILE A 50 12.97 -36.90 -6.70
CA ILE A 50 12.71 -36.50 -5.31
C ILE A 50 13.97 -35.92 -4.67
N SER A 51 15.11 -36.57 -4.88
CA SER A 51 16.41 -36.14 -4.34
C SER A 51 16.91 -34.84 -4.95
N SER A 52 16.68 -34.60 -6.25
CA SER A 52 17.12 -33.37 -6.93
C SER A 52 16.36 -32.13 -6.46
N HIS A 53 15.11 -32.30 -6.00
CA HIS A 53 14.30 -31.23 -5.42
C HIS A 53 14.41 -31.12 -3.89
N SER A 54 15.25 -31.93 -3.24
CA SER A 54 15.50 -31.80 -1.81
C SER A 54 16.15 -30.45 -1.49
N ILE A 55 15.51 -29.67 -0.61
CA ILE A 55 15.97 -28.33 -0.26
C ILE A 55 17.26 -28.45 0.58
N HIS A 56 18.35 -27.88 0.05
CA HIS A 56 19.62 -27.88 0.76
C HIS A 56 19.58 -26.92 1.97
N SER A 57 20.27 -27.28 3.05
CA SER A 57 20.34 -26.49 4.30
C SER A 57 20.77 -25.03 4.10
N SER A 58 21.53 -24.73 3.05
CA SER A 58 21.94 -23.36 2.69
C SER A 58 20.80 -22.51 2.14
N GLU A 59 19.82 -23.09 1.46
CA GLU A 59 18.64 -22.37 0.97
C GLU A 59 17.69 -22.03 2.12
N ILE A 60 17.49 -22.99 3.05
CA ILE A 60 16.73 -22.77 4.28
C ILE A 60 17.30 -21.57 5.06
N ARG A 61 18.62 -21.55 5.27
CA ARG A 61 19.30 -20.43 5.95
C ARG A 61 19.17 -19.10 5.21
N ARG A 62 19.17 -19.11 3.87
CA ARG A 62 18.95 -17.91 3.05
C ARG A 62 17.52 -17.36 3.25
N LYS A 63 16.51 -18.23 3.16
CA LYS A 63 15.10 -17.90 3.42
C LYS A 63 14.89 -17.35 4.83
N GLU A 64 15.45 -18.01 5.85
CA GLU A 64 15.35 -17.57 7.24
C GLU A 64 16.05 -16.22 7.50
N SER A 65 17.23 -16.01 6.90
CA SER A 65 17.93 -14.72 7.01
C SER A 65 17.13 -13.58 6.35
N LEU A 66 16.54 -13.84 5.19
CA LEU A 66 15.70 -12.87 4.47
C LEU A 66 14.41 -12.59 5.24
N PHE A 67 13.75 -13.61 5.78
CA PHE A 67 12.57 -13.47 6.63
C PHE A 67 12.85 -12.56 7.82
N ASN A 68 13.94 -12.81 8.56
CA ASN A 68 14.33 -12.00 9.70
C ASN A 68 14.67 -10.55 9.32
N HIS A 69 15.29 -10.35 8.15
CA HIS A 69 15.53 -9.02 7.59
C HIS A 69 14.22 -8.28 7.31
N LEU A 70 13.30 -8.89 6.57
CA LEU A 70 11.99 -8.30 6.22
C LEU A 70 11.12 -8.06 7.46
N LYS A 71 11.17 -8.95 8.45
CA LYS A 71 10.50 -8.75 9.74
C LYS A 71 11.00 -7.48 10.45
N LYS A 72 12.32 -7.28 10.47
CA LYS A 72 12.93 -6.10 11.10
C LYS A 72 12.78 -4.82 10.28
N SER A 73 12.84 -4.90 8.96
CA SER A 73 12.93 -3.73 8.08
C SER A 73 11.58 -3.26 7.55
N VAL A 74 10.63 -4.19 7.36
CA VAL A 74 9.29 -3.93 6.84
C VAL A 74 8.24 -4.06 7.94
N ALA A 75 8.09 -5.24 8.55
CA ALA A 75 7.00 -5.51 9.48
C ALA A 75 7.05 -4.60 10.72
N SER A 76 8.23 -4.40 11.31
CA SER A 76 8.42 -3.52 12.48
C SER A 76 7.95 -2.06 12.31
N LYS A 77 7.66 -1.62 11.08
CA LYS A 77 7.14 -0.28 10.77
C LYS A 77 5.62 -0.16 10.87
N PHE A 78 4.94 -1.27 11.17
CA PHE A 78 3.50 -1.35 11.30
C PHE A 78 3.17 -1.95 12.67
N ASP A 79 2.48 -1.16 13.50
CA ASP A 79 2.10 -1.56 14.85
C ASP A 79 1.12 -2.74 14.82
N GLY A 80 1.33 -3.71 15.72
CA GLY A 80 0.52 -4.93 15.78
C GLY A 80 0.68 -5.87 14.59
N SER A 81 1.69 -5.67 13.74
CA SER A 81 1.89 -6.50 12.56
C SER A 81 2.57 -7.84 12.84
N LYS A 82 2.21 -8.86 12.05
CA LYS A 82 2.82 -10.19 12.09
C LYS A 82 3.17 -10.63 10.68
N LEU A 83 4.46 -10.84 10.43
CA LEU A 83 4.96 -11.44 9.19
C LEU A 83 5.00 -12.96 9.36
N SER A 84 4.39 -13.69 8.42
CA SER A 84 4.38 -15.15 8.38
C SER A 84 4.73 -15.63 6.98
N ALA A 85 5.53 -16.68 6.85
CA ALA A 85 5.77 -17.34 5.58
C ALA A 85 4.62 -18.30 5.27
N PHE A 86 4.31 -18.50 3.99
CA PHE A 86 3.30 -19.47 3.57
C PHE A 86 3.65 -20.08 2.21
N GLY A 87 2.71 -20.83 1.64
CA GLY A 87 2.80 -21.35 0.30
C GLY A 87 3.65 -22.62 0.22
N SER A 88 4.14 -22.87 -1.00
CA SER A 88 4.74 -24.15 -1.33
C SER A 88 5.96 -24.49 -0.47
N ALA A 89 6.79 -23.48 -0.14
CA ALA A 89 8.00 -23.68 0.67
C ALA A 89 7.70 -24.14 2.11
N GLU A 90 6.67 -23.57 2.75
CA GLU A 90 6.30 -23.88 4.13
C GLU A 90 5.41 -25.15 4.22
N SER A 91 4.68 -25.48 3.15
CA SER A 91 3.91 -26.73 3.07
C SER A 91 4.78 -28.00 3.02
N GLY A 92 6.07 -27.87 2.66
CA GLY A 92 6.97 -29.01 2.43
C GLY A 92 6.80 -29.70 1.07
N LEU A 93 5.86 -29.22 0.24
CA LEU A 93 5.49 -29.78 -1.06
C LEU A 93 6.03 -28.96 -2.26
N SER A 94 7.03 -28.10 -2.05
CA SER A 94 7.61 -27.26 -3.10
C SER A 94 8.67 -27.99 -3.93
N LEU A 95 8.72 -27.65 -5.22
CA LEU A 95 9.92 -27.86 -6.02
C LEU A 95 11.02 -26.87 -5.58
N LYS A 96 12.28 -27.29 -5.71
CA LYS A 96 13.45 -26.40 -5.57
C LYS A 96 13.31 -25.18 -6.49
N GLY A 97 13.69 -24.00 -5.99
CA GLY A 97 13.64 -22.74 -6.75
C GLY A 97 12.29 -22.02 -6.72
N GLY A 98 11.28 -22.53 -6.00
CA GLY A 98 9.99 -21.85 -5.86
C GLY A 98 10.07 -20.51 -5.11
N ASP A 99 9.13 -19.63 -5.45
CA ASP A 99 8.93 -18.31 -4.84
C ASP A 99 8.82 -18.38 -3.30
N PHE A 100 9.25 -17.32 -2.63
CA PHE A 100 9.13 -17.17 -1.19
C PHE A 100 7.92 -16.30 -0.83
N ASP A 101 6.80 -16.97 -0.56
CA ASP A 101 5.53 -16.31 -0.24
C ASP A 101 5.45 -15.87 1.23
N LEU A 102 5.16 -14.59 1.46
CA LEU A 102 5.05 -13.97 2.76
C LEU A 102 3.72 -13.23 2.92
N CYS A 103 3.09 -13.37 4.09
CA CYS A 103 1.87 -12.68 4.46
C CYS A 103 2.18 -11.73 5.63
N LEU A 104 1.88 -10.45 5.44
CA LEU A 104 1.98 -9.45 6.48
C LEU A 104 0.56 -9.15 7.01
N GLN A 105 0.28 -9.67 8.20
CA GLN A 105 -0.98 -9.44 8.90
C GLN A 105 -0.90 -8.11 9.63
N ILE A 106 -1.84 -7.19 9.36
CA ILE A 106 -1.94 -5.88 10.00
C ILE A 106 -3.42 -5.60 10.32
N PRO A 107 -3.78 -5.35 11.59
CA PRO A 107 -5.15 -5.00 11.98
C PRO A 107 -5.62 -3.70 11.29
N ASN A 108 -6.87 -3.68 10.81
CA ASN A 108 -7.53 -2.50 10.21
C ASN A 108 -6.74 -1.83 9.07
N ALA A 109 -6.04 -2.65 8.29
CA ALA A 109 -5.13 -2.21 7.23
C ALA A 109 -5.84 -1.79 5.95
N ASN A 110 -5.44 -0.66 5.37
CA ASN A 110 -5.73 -0.38 3.96
C ASN A 110 -4.64 -1.02 3.09
N GLU A 111 -4.90 -2.23 2.60
CA GLU A 111 -3.95 -3.08 1.88
C GLU A 111 -3.23 -2.36 0.74
N LYS A 112 -4.00 -1.67 -0.14
CA LYS A 112 -3.45 -0.98 -1.31
C LYS A 112 -2.50 0.16 -0.92
N LYS A 113 -2.82 0.93 0.13
CA LYS A 113 -1.92 1.99 0.64
C LYS A 113 -0.67 1.41 1.28
N ILE A 114 -0.82 0.33 2.03
CA ILE A 114 0.29 -0.34 2.71
C ILE A 114 1.24 -0.99 1.71
N LEU A 115 0.75 -1.70 0.69
CA LEU A 115 1.57 -2.29 -0.36
C LEU A 115 2.37 -1.23 -1.13
N LYS A 116 1.77 -0.07 -1.43
CA LYS A 116 2.51 1.06 -2.03
C LYS A 116 3.64 1.56 -1.13
N LYS A 117 3.41 1.63 0.19
CA LYS A 117 4.44 2.01 1.17
C LYS A 117 5.55 0.95 1.24
N ILE A 118 5.19 -0.34 1.29
CA ILE A 118 6.13 -1.46 1.29
C ILE A 118 6.98 -1.46 0.02
N GLY A 119 6.38 -1.32 -1.16
CA GLY A 119 7.13 -1.24 -2.42
C GLY A 119 8.13 -0.07 -2.44
N GLY A 120 7.76 1.09 -1.87
CA GLY A 120 8.69 2.20 -1.68
C GLY A 120 9.84 1.88 -0.71
N MET A 121 9.57 1.15 0.38
CA MET A 121 10.58 0.70 1.34
C MET A 121 11.53 -0.32 0.73
N LEU A 122 11.02 -1.30 0.00
CA LEU A 122 11.81 -2.34 -0.67
C LEU A 122 12.75 -1.74 -1.71
N ARG A 123 12.26 -0.80 -2.54
CA ARG A 123 13.10 -0.02 -3.46
C ARG A 123 14.18 0.77 -2.73
N GLY A 124 13.85 1.36 -1.57
CA GLY A 124 14.81 2.08 -0.73
C GLY A 124 15.88 1.17 -0.11
N GLN A 125 15.57 -0.10 0.17
CA GLN A 125 16.53 -1.11 0.61
C GLN A 125 17.34 -1.72 -0.55
N GLY A 126 17.02 -1.33 -1.79
CA GLY A 126 17.66 -1.80 -3.01
C GLY A 126 17.23 -3.20 -3.43
N MET A 127 16.02 -3.66 -3.07
CA MET A 127 15.46 -4.87 -3.69
C MET A 127 15.26 -4.66 -5.19
N GLU A 128 15.36 -5.72 -5.97
CA GLU A 128 15.28 -5.69 -7.44
C GLU A 128 13.88 -6.08 -7.92
N ASP A 129 13.53 -5.67 -9.13
CA ASP A 129 12.26 -5.97 -9.80
C ASP A 129 11.00 -5.81 -8.93
N VAL A 130 10.96 -4.74 -8.13
CA VAL A 130 9.84 -4.47 -7.23
C VAL A 130 8.58 -4.09 -8.01
N GLN A 131 7.63 -5.02 -8.15
CA GLN A 131 6.35 -4.85 -8.83
C GLN A 131 5.20 -4.84 -7.81
N ILE A 132 4.29 -3.87 -7.95
CA ILE A 132 3.15 -3.70 -7.03
C ILE A 132 1.87 -4.04 -7.78
N ILE A 133 1.24 -5.17 -7.46
CA ILE A 133 0.06 -5.69 -8.15
C ILE A 133 -1.15 -5.48 -7.24
N THR A 134 -1.98 -4.48 -7.55
CA THR A 134 -3.15 -4.09 -6.71
C THR A 134 -4.51 -4.34 -7.35
N GLY A 135 -4.53 -4.83 -8.59
CA GLY A 135 -5.76 -5.12 -9.35
C GLY A 135 -6.28 -6.55 -9.18
N ALA A 136 -5.52 -7.44 -8.54
CA ALA A 136 -5.92 -8.83 -8.30
C ALA A 136 -6.82 -8.97 -7.05
N LYS A 137 -7.52 -10.11 -6.92
CA LYS A 137 -8.32 -10.46 -5.72
C LYS A 137 -7.48 -10.36 -4.44
N VAL A 138 -6.24 -10.83 -4.49
CA VAL A 138 -5.24 -10.68 -3.43
C VAL A 138 -4.14 -9.74 -3.93
N PRO A 139 -4.09 -8.49 -3.43
CA PRO A 139 -3.01 -7.56 -3.76
C PRO A 139 -1.66 -8.04 -3.22
N ILE A 140 -0.62 -7.99 -4.05
CA ILE A 140 0.72 -8.46 -3.72
C ILE A 140 1.82 -7.50 -4.19
N VAL A 141 2.98 -7.56 -3.54
CA VAL A 141 4.22 -6.95 -4.02
C VAL A 141 5.22 -8.06 -4.30
N LYS A 142 5.64 -8.16 -5.57
CA LYS A 142 6.68 -9.09 -6.02
C LYS A 142 8.02 -8.36 -6.08
N PHE A 143 9.10 -9.03 -5.70
CA PHE A 143 10.46 -8.50 -5.82
C PHE A 143 11.50 -9.61 -5.76
N ILE A 144 12.74 -9.28 -6.11
CA ILE A 144 13.88 -10.17 -5.98
C ILE A 144 14.80 -9.63 -4.88
N ASP A 145 15.20 -10.50 -3.94
CA ASP A 145 16.29 -10.19 -3.03
C ASP A 145 17.64 -10.51 -3.71
N PRO A 146 18.42 -9.49 -4.12
CA PRO A 146 19.67 -9.71 -4.86
C PRO A 146 20.74 -10.43 -4.04
N ARG A 147 20.61 -10.48 -2.70
CA ARG A 147 21.57 -11.18 -1.86
C ARG A 147 21.37 -12.70 -1.89
N SER A 148 20.11 -13.15 -1.86
CA SER A 148 19.78 -14.58 -1.84
C SER A 148 19.46 -15.14 -3.22
N GLY A 149 19.12 -14.28 -4.19
CA GLY A 149 18.60 -14.64 -5.50
C GLY A 149 17.15 -15.14 -5.44
N LEU A 150 16.44 -14.92 -4.33
CA LEU A 150 15.08 -15.43 -4.13
C LEU A 150 14.06 -14.43 -4.68
N HIS A 151 13.09 -14.96 -5.42
CA HIS A 151 11.85 -14.29 -5.75
C HIS A 151 10.94 -14.30 -4.52
N VAL A 152 10.35 -13.15 -4.19
CA VAL A 152 9.55 -12.97 -2.97
C VAL A 152 8.25 -12.24 -3.29
N ASP A 153 7.15 -12.80 -2.81
CA ASP A 153 5.82 -12.24 -2.93
C ASP A 153 5.30 -11.88 -1.52
N ILE A 154 4.97 -10.60 -1.28
CA ILE A 154 4.35 -10.14 -0.03
C ILE A 154 2.88 -9.79 -0.27
N SER A 155 1.99 -10.50 0.40
CA SER A 155 0.55 -10.19 0.51
C SER A 155 0.22 -9.54 1.85
N ILE A 156 -0.91 -8.82 1.93
CA ILE A 156 -1.45 -8.26 3.18
C ILE A 156 -2.68 -9.06 3.57
N ASN A 157 -2.79 -9.46 4.84
CA ASN A 157 -3.98 -10.10 5.41
C ASN A 157 -4.52 -11.32 4.64
N ASN A 158 -3.71 -12.00 3.82
CA ASN A 158 -4.06 -13.27 3.21
C ASN A 158 -3.96 -14.41 4.24
N THR A 159 -4.90 -14.42 5.19
CA THR A 159 -4.92 -15.33 6.35
C THR A 159 -5.32 -16.75 5.96
N LEU A 160 -6.28 -16.92 5.06
CA LEU A 160 -6.70 -18.24 4.55
C LEU A 160 -5.52 -19.00 3.92
N ALA A 161 -4.64 -18.32 3.17
CA ALA A 161 -3.45 -18.96 2.63
C ALA A 161 -2.49 -19.50 3.70
N LEU A 162 -2.42 -18.88 4.89
CA LEU A 162 -1.66 -19.41 6.02
C LEU A 162 -2.27 -20.73 6.53
N HIS A 163 -3.59 -20.78 6.65
CA HIS A 163 -4.31 -21.98 7.07
C HIS A 163 -4.19 -23.09 6.03
N ASN A 164 -4.39 -22.79 4.73
CA ASN A 164 -4.19 -23.74 3.63
C ASN A 164 -2.79 -24.33 3.65
N THR A 165 -1.77 -23.48 3.87
CA THR A 165 -0.38 -23.93 3.98
C THR A 165 -0.17 -24.84 5.18
N ARG A 166 -0.77 -24.52 6.33
CA ARG A 166 -0.74 -25.37 7.52
C ARG A 166 -1.37 -26.73 7.25
N LEU A 167 -2.55 -26.78 6.64
CA LEU A 167 -3.23 -28.03 6.28
C LEU A 167 -2.35 -28.91 5.39
N LEU A 168 -1.78 -28.35 4.32
CA LEU A 168 -0.86 -29.08 3.45
C LEU A 168 0.39 -29.57 4.20
N SER A 169 0.92 -28.77 5.13
CA SER A 169 2.06 -29.16 5.98
C SER A 169 1.70 -30.32 6.90
N SER A 170 0.50 -30.33 7.48
CA SER A 170 0.00 -31.42 8.32
C SER A 170 -0.15 -32.71 7.50
N TYR A 171 -0.73 -32.65 6.29
CA TYR A 171 -0.75 -33.80 5.37
C TYR A 171 0.65 -34.28 5.01
N SER A 172 1.59 -33.37 4.70
CA SER A 172 2.96 -33.73 4.37
C SER A 172 3.71 -34.41 5.53
N ARG A 173 3.31 -34.18 6.77
CA ARG A 173 3.89 -34.82 7.97
C ARG A 173 3.21 -36.13 8.33
N ALA A 174 1.97 -36.33 7.90
CA ALA A 174 1.20 -37.53 8.17
C ALA A 174 1.82 -38.77 7.49
N ASP A 175 2.30 -38.65 6.25
CA ASP A 175 3.00 -39.73 5.53
C ASP A 175 4.05 -39.14 4.56
N SER A 176 5.25 -39.73 4.51
CA SER A 176 6.33 -39.24 3.64
C SER A 176 5.99 -39.32 2.15
N ARG A 177 5.13 -40.27 1.77
CA ARG A 177 4.69 -40.47 0.38
C ARG A 177 3.89 -39.30 -0.16
N VAL A 178 3.25 -38.51 0.70
CA VAL A 178 2.56 -37.26 0.30
C VAL A 178 3.54 -36.30 -0.35
N LYS A 179 4.68 -36.09 0.29
CA LYS A 179 5.74 -35.22 -0.22
C LYS A 179 6.35 -35.77 -1.50
N ASP A 180 6.69 -37.05 -1.50
CA ASP A 180 7.35 -37.71 -2.62
C ASP A 180 6.48 -37.67 -3.89
N LEU A 181 5.19 -38.03 -3.75
CA LEU A 181 4.24 -38.00 -4.86
C LEU A 181 3.99 -36.57 -5.34
N ALA A 182 3.82 -35.61 -4.41
CA ALA A 182 3.63 -34.22 -4.77
C ALA A 182 4.82 -33.65 -5.57
N ILE A 183 6.06 -33.99 -5.20
CA ILE A 183 7.26 -33.57 -5.95
C ILE A 183 7.25 -34.16 -7.36
N CYS A 184 6.98 -35.46 -7.51
CA CYS A 184 6.95 -36.11 -8.82
C CYS A 184 5.86 -35.52 -9.74
N VAL A 185 4.64 -35.35 -9.23
CA VAL A 185 3.52 -34.76 -9.99
C VAL A 185 3.80 -33.31 -10.36
N LYS A 186 4.33 -32.51 -9.42
CA LYS A 186 4.62 -31.09 -9.70
C LYS A 186 5.77 -30.92 -10.67
N HIS A 187 6.80 -31.78 -10.59
CA HIS A 187 7.88 -31.81 -11.57
C HIS A 187 7.33 -32.09 -12.98
N TRP A 188 6.50 -33.13 -13.11
CA TRP A 188 5.83 -33.43 -14.37
C TRP A 188 4.97 -32.25 -14.86
N ALA A 189 4.09 -31.71 -14.01
CA ALA A 189 3.21 -30.59 -14.37
C ALA A 189 4.01 -29.34 -14.77
N LEU A 190 5.15 -29.08 -14.12
CA LEU A 190 6.07 -28.02 -14.51
C LEU A 190 6.63 -28.29 -15.90
N HIS A 191 7.27 -29.43 -16.17
CA HIS A 191 7.89 -29.69 -17.47
C HIS A 191 6.90 -29.78 -18.64
N ARG A 192 5.66 -30.19 -18.37
CA ARG A 192 4.56 -30.25 -19.36
C ARG A 192 3.76 -28.96 -19.51
N ASN A 193 4.16 -27.88 -18.83
CA ASN A 193 3.49 -26.58 -18.87
C ASN A 193 2.01 -26.61 -18.44
N LEU A 194 1.76 -27.26 -17.30
CA LEU A 194 0.42 -27.45 -16.70
C LEU A 194 0.28 -26.77 -15.32
N SER A 195 1.30 -26.03 -14.89
CA SER A 195 1.37 -25.37 -13.57
C SER A 195 1.48 -23.84 -13.67
N ASP A 196 0.89 -23.25 -14.72
CA ASP A 196 0.87 -21.82 -15.00
C ASP A 196 -0.56 -21.27 -14.99
N SER A 197 -1.03 -20.86 -13.81
CA SER A 197 -2.38 -20.31 -13.62
C SER A 197 -2.60 -18.97 -14.33
N VAL A 198 -1.54 -18.21 -14.63
CA VAL A 198 -1.67 -16.92 -15.34
C VAL A 198 -2.04 -17.18 -16.80
N ASN A 199 -1.45 -18.22 -17.39
CA ASN A 199 -1.71 -18.65 -18.76
C ASN A 199 -2.85 -19.68 -18.88
N GLY A 200 -3.65 -19.86 -17.83
CA GLY A 200 -4.90 -20.61 -17.90
C GLY A 200 -4.79 -22.12 -17.66
N THR A 201 -3.80 -22.56 -16.88
CA THR A 201 -3.70 -23.95 -16.38
C THR A 201 -3.84 -24.01 -14.85
N LEU A 202 -3.62 -25.16 -14.22
CA LEU A 202 -3.78 -25.31 -12.77
C LEU A 202 -2.67 -24.61 -11.99
N SER A 203 -2.98 -24.16 -10.78
CA SER A 203 -1.97 -23.65 -9.86
C SER A 203 -1.17 -24.79 -9.20
N SER A 204 0.02 -24.47 -8.71
CA SER A 204 0.84 -25.38 -7.88
C SER A 204 0.09 -25.90 -6.64
N TYR A 205 -0.82 -25.08 -6.11
CA TYR A 205 -1.70 -25.43 -4.99
C TYR A 205 -2.77 -26.45 -5.41
N ALA A 206 -3.45 -26.23 -6.55
CA ALA A 206 -4.45 -27.17 -7.07
C ALA A 206 -3.86 -28.57 -7.33
N TRP A 207 -2.64 -28.65 -7.88
CA TRP A 207 -1.93 -29.92 -8.03
C TRP A 207 -1.65 -30.61 -6.69
N SER A 208 -1.31 -29.86 -5.63
CA SER A 208 -1.14 -30.42 -4.29
C SER A 208 -2.45 -30.95 -3.71
N ILE A 209 -3.58 -30.26 -3.95
CA ILE A 209 -4.92 -30.73 -3.54
C ILE A 209 -5.30 -32.02 -4.27
N LEU A 210 -5.06 -32.10 -5.57
CA LEU A 210 -5.30 -33.33 -6.36
C LEU A 210 -4.48 -34.52 -5.85
N VAL A 211 -3.21 -34.29 -5.51
CA VAL A 211 -2.34 -35.33 -4.94
C VAL A 211 -2.88 -35.81 -3.59
N ILE A 212 -3.26 -34.90 -2.69
CA ILE A 212 -3.82 -35.26 -1.39
C ILE A 212 -5.15 -36.00 -1.56
N ASN A 213 -6.03 -35.54 -2.45
CA ASN A 213 -7.29 -36.22 -2.74
C ASN A 213 -7.05 -37.66 -3.22
N HIS A 214 -6.11 -37.86 -4.14
CA HIS A 214 -5.75 -39.21 -4.59
C HIS A 214 -5.23 -40.08 -3.45
N LEU A 215 -4.37 -39.53 -2.57
CA LEU A 215 -3.84 -40.28 -1.42
C LEU A 215 -4.90 -40.59 -0.35
N LEU A 216 -5.93 -39.74 -0.21
CA LEU A 216 -7.11 -40.04 0.59
C LEU A 216 -7.90 -41.21 -0.01
N GLU A 217 -8.19 -41.16 -1.32
CA GLU A 217 -8.90 -42.22 -2.05
C GLU A 217 -8.13 -43.55 -2.03
N GLN A 218 -6.79 -43.53 -1.98
CA GLN A 218 -5.93 -44.71 -1.86
C GLN A 218 -5.72 -45.18 -0.41
N GLY A 219 -6.31 -44.52 0.60
CA GLY A 219 -6.15 -44.89 2.01
C GLY A 219 -4.71 -44.73 2.54
N VAL A 220 -3.92 -43.83 1.96
CA VAL A 220 -2.55 -43.52 2.43
C VAL A 220 -2.57 -42.54 3.60
N VAL A 221 -3.48 -41.56 3.55
CA VAL A 221 -3.69 -40.56 4.62
C VAL A 221 -5.16 -40.50 5.03
N ALA A 222 -5.43 -40.00 6.23
CA ALA A 222 -6.79 -39.75 6.72
C ALA A 222 -7.27 -38.35 6.37
N ASN A 223 -8.59 -38.12 6.33
CA ASN A 223 -9.13 -36.79 6.17
C ASN A 223 -8.84 -35.95 7.44
N LEU A 224 -7.98 -34.94 7.34
CA LEU A 224 -7.62 -34.10 8.50
C LEU A 224 -8.70 -33.06 8.85
N GLN A 225 -9.79 -32.95 8.09
CA GLN A 225 -10.87 -31.99 8.33
C GLN A 225 -12.17 -32.65 8.82
N SER A 226 -12.13 -33.96 9.07
CA SER A 226 -13.22 -34.71 9.71
C SER A 226 -13.19 -34.60 11.24
N GLY A 227 -14.34 -34.82 11.87
CA GLY A 227 -14.52 -34.74 13.32
C GLY A 227 -15.62 -33.75 13.71
N ASP A 228 -16.00 -33.78 14.99
CA ASP A 228 -17.06 -32.93 15.53
C ASP A 228 -16.55 -31.57 16.01
N ASP A 229 -15.28 -31.48 16.40
CA ASP A 229 -14.66 -30.24 16.85
C ASP A 229 -14.45 -29.29 15.67
N ARG A 230 -15.06 -28.10 15.74
CA ARG A 230 -14.99 -27.08 14.70
C ARG A 230 -14.29 -25.82 15.19
N VAL A 231 -13.32 -25.35 14.42
CA VAL A 231 -12.61 -24.07 14.65
C VAL A 231 -13.02 -23.07 13.58
N ILE A 232 -13.90 -22.14 13.94
CA ILE A 232 -14.43 -21.10 13.04
C ILE A 232 -13.66 -19.80 13.26
N ILE A 233 -13.25 -19.16 12.16
CA ILE A 233 -12.70 -17.80 12.16
C ILE A 233 -13.56 -16.88 11.30
N GLU A 234 -13.63 -15.60 11.68
CA GLU A 234 -14.33 -14.56 10.93
C GLU A 234 -13.30 -13.71 10.17
N LEU A 235 -13.47 -13.59 8.86
CA LEU A 235 -12.64 -12.79 7.96
C LEU A 235 -13.55 -12.04 6.99
N ASP A 236 -13.46 -10.71 6.96
CA ASP A 236 -14.24 -9.85 6.07
C ASP A 236 -15.77 -10.14 6.10
N ASP A 237 -16.32 -10.28 7.31
CA ASP A 237 -17.73 -10.60 7.59
C ASP A 237 -18.19 -11.99 7.08
N LEU A 238 -17.24 -12.87 6.75
CA LEU A 238 -17.47 -14.28 6.37
C LEU A 238 -16.85 -15.23 7.39
N GLU A 239 -17.57 -16.30 7.70
CA GLU A 239 -17.12 -17.37 8.60
C GLU A 239 -16.46 -18.49 7.80
N PHE A 240 -15.26 -18.89 8.23
CA PHE A 240 -14.51 -20.00 7.64
C PHE A 240 -14.18 -21.06 8.69
N ASP A 241 -14.51 -22.32 8.41
CA ASP A 241 -14.12 -23.46 9.22
C ASP A 241 -12.72 -23.93 8.86
N ILE A 242 -11.74 -23.57 9.70
CA ILE A 242 -10.31 -23.87 9.55
C ILE A 242 -9.85 -25.10 10.33
N THR A 243 -10.77 -26.03 10.63
CA THR A 243 -10.46 -27.23 11.41
C THR A 243 -9.37 -28.08 10.76
N ILE A 244 -8.39 -28.49 11.57
CA ILE A 244 -7.33 -29.44 11.22
C ILE A 244 -7.13 -30.38 12.40
N ASN A 245 -7.58 -31.62 12.26
CA ASN A 245 -7.42 -32.71 13.20
C ASN A 245 -6.19 -33.55 12.82
N GLU A 246 -5.03 -33.17 13.36
CA GLU A 246 -3.74 -33.85 13.11
C GLU A 246 -3.65 -35.23 13.76
N ASP A 247 -4.52 -35.54 14.72
CA ASP A 247 -4.57 -36.81 15.42
C ASP A 247 -5.39 -37.87 14.67
N ASN A 248 -6.13 -37.47 13.62
CA ASN A 248 -6.93 -38.40 12.85
C ASN A 248 -6.05 -39.39 12.07
N GLN A 249 -6.43 -40.67 12.12
CA GLN A 249 -5.70 -41.74 11.44
C GLN A 249 -6.62 -42.56 10.54
N THR A 250 -6.04 -43.13 9.48
CA THR A 250 -6.79 -44.00 8.57
C THR A 250 -6.96 -45.38 9.22
N GLU A 251 -8.13 -45.98 9.02
CA GLU A 251 -8.45 -47.33 9.53
C GLU A 251 -7.60 -48.41 8.84
N SER A 252 -7.24 -48.20 7.57
CA SER A 252 -6.34 -49.06 6.80
C SER A 252 -5.24 -48.21 6.16
N LYS A 253 -3.98 -48.48 6.47
CA LYS A 253 -2.84 -47.84 5.80
C LYS A 253 -2.47 -48.65 4.56
N SER A 254 -2.63 -48.05 3.39
CA SER A 254 -2.16 -48.67 2.15
C SER A 254 -0.65 -48.83 2.15
N ASP A 255 -0.15 -49.98 1.68
CA ASP A 255 1.28 -50.28 1.49
C ASP A 255 1.77 -49.95 0.07
N ALA A 256 0.94 -49.27 -0.73
CA ALA A 256 1.28 -48.88 -2.10
C ALA A 256 2.57 -48.04 -2.14
N ASN A 257 3.48 -48.42 -3.05
CA ASN A 257 4.73 -47.71 -3.27
C ASN A 257 4.51 -46.46 -4.15
N ILE A 258 5.49 -45.54 -4.17
CA ILE A 258 5.39 -44.29 -4.95
C ILE A 258 5.10 -44.53 -6.42
N THR A 259 5.69 -45.55 -7.05
CA THR A 259 5.46 -45.86 -8.46
C THR A 259 4.00 -46.23 -8.73
N SER A 260 3.43 -47.12 -7.92
CA SER A 260 2.03 -47.54 -8.03
C SER A 260 1.06 -46.39 -7.73
N LEU A 261 1.39 -45.53 -6.76
CA LEU A 261 0.63 -44.34 -6.43
C LEU A 261 0.66 -43.31 -7.57
N LEU A 262 1.80 -43.17 -8.25
CA LEU A 262 1.96 -42.24 -9.38
C LEU A 262 1.23 -42.75 -10.65
N LEU A 263 1.30 -44.05 -10.93
CA LEU A 263 0.53 -44.66 -12.01
C LEU A 263 -0.98 -44.48 -11.76
N SER A 264 -1.45 -44.90 -10.59
CA SER A 264 -2.87 -44.76 -10.23
C SER A 264 -3.30 -43.29 -10.20
N PHE A 265 -2.43 -42.35 -9.82
CA PHE A 265 -2.73 -40.92 -9.90
C PHE A 265 -3.04 -40.49 -11.34
N PHE A 266 -2.16 -40.83 -12.30
CA PHE A 266 -2.38 -40.48 -13.70
C PHE A 266 -3.61 -41.17 -14.28
N THR A 267 -3.76 -42.47 -14.05
CA THR A 267 -4.89 -43.25 -14.58
C THR A 267 -6.23 -42.78 -14.00
N ASN A 268 -6.33 -42.64 -12.68
CA ASN A 268 -7.57 -42.24 -12.00
C ASN A 268 -7.97 -40.81 -12.38
N LEU A 269 -7.01 -39.89 -12.46
CA LEU A 269 -7.32 -38.51 -12.79
C LEU A 269 -7.64 -38.32 -14.29
N ALA A 270 -6.98 -39.08 -15.17
CA ALA A 270 -7.25 -39.08 -16.60
C ALA A 270 -8.65 -39.63 -16.94
N THR A 271 -9.11 -40.64 -16.20
CA THR A 271 -10.40 -41.33 -16.40
C THR A 271 -11.50 -40.87 -15.44
N ARG A 272 -11.24 -39.84 -14.64
CA ARG A 272 -12.20 -39.32 -13.65
C ARG A 272 -13.46 -38.81 -14.34
N ASP A 273 -14.61 -39.13 -13.74
CA ASP A 273 -15.91 -38.58 -14.14
C ASP A 273 -16.04 -37.12 -13.67
N TRP A 274 -15.42 -36.21 -14.44
CA TRP A 274 -15.54 -34.78 -14.23
C TRP A 274 -16.95 -34.26 -14.46
N ASP A 275 -17.80 -34.97 -15.20
CA ASP A 275 -19.15 -34.50 -15.51
C ASP A 275 -20.10 -34.60 -14.33
N ASN A 276 -19.85 -35.52 -13.38
CA ASN A 276 -20.72 -35.74 -12.23
C ASN A 276 -20.07 -35.50 -10.86
N THR A 277 -18.74 -35.44 -10.79
CA THR A 277 -18.00 -35.38 -9.51
C THR A 277 -17.26 -34.06 -9.29
N VAL A 278 -17.07 -33.72 -8.02
CA VAL A 278 -16.24 -32.61 -7.53
C VAL A 278 -15.15 -33.18 -6.64
N VAL A 279 -13.91 -32.72 -6.84
CA VAL A 279 -12.78 -33.06 -5.96
C VAL A 279 -12.90 -32.24 -4.67
N SER A 280 -12.93 -32.92 -3.52
CA SER A 280 -13.00 -32.28 -2.21
C SER A 280 -12.22 -33.08 -1.17
N ILE A 281 -11.07 -32.53 -0.76
CA ILE A 281 -10.30 -33.11 0.36
C ILE A 281 -10.99 -32.86 1.71
N ARG A 282 -11.83 -31.82 1.80
CA ARG A 282 -12.60 -31.48 3.01
C ARG A 282 -13.63 -32.56 3.31
N ASN A 283 -14.35 -33.02 2.28
CA ASN A 283 -15.29 -34.12 2.40
C ASN A 283 -14.54 -35.46 2.56
N GLY A 284 -13.35 -35.59 1.96
CA GLY A 284 -12.52 -36.80 2.02
C GLY A 284 -13.01 -37.94 1.14
N ALA A 285 -14.08 -37.72 0.39
CA ALA A 285 -14.67 -38.67 -0.57
C ALA A 285 -15.25 -37.90 -1.77
N PRO A 286 -15.43 -38.55 -2.94
CA PRO A 286 -16.03 -37.92 -4.11
C PRO A 286 -17.39 -37.31 -3.80
N MET A 287 -17.56 -36.02 -4.07
CA MET A 287 -18.81 -35.30 -3.89
C MET A 287 -19.53 -35.17 -5.23
N THR A 288 -20.86 -35.34 -5.24
CA THR A 288 -21.64 -35.12 -6.47
C THR A 288 -21.82 -33.63 -6.73
N ARG A 289 -21.83 -33.23 -8.00
CA ARG A 289 -22.12 -31.85 -8.40
C ARG A 289 -23.45 -31.33 -7.88
N LYS A 290 -24.47 -32.19 -7.87
CA LYS A 290 -25.81 -31.85 -7.34
C LYS A 290 -25.76 -31.54 -5.85
N ALA A 291 -24.99 -32.28 -5.06
CA ALA A 291 -24.84 -32.02 -3.63
C ALA A 291 -24.07 -30.71 -3.38
N LYS A 292 -23.08 -30.40 -4.22
CA LYS A 292 -22.28 -29.18 -4.10
C LYS A 292 -22.96 -27.92 -4.67
N GLY A 293 -23.80 -28.07 -5.69
CA GLY A 293 -24.34 -26.96 -6.47
C GLY A 293 -23.44 -26.48 -7.62
N TRP A 294 -22.32 -27.17 -7.88
CA TRP A 294 -21.37 -26.82 -8.96
C TRP A 294 -21.67 -27.65 -10.21
N MET A 295 -22.61 -27.18 -11.02
CA MET A 295 -22.99 -27.86 -12.28
C MET A 295 -21.92 -27.64 -13.36
N ASN A 296 -21.75 -28.60 -14.27
CA ASN A 296 -20.84 -28.44 -15.41
C ASN A 296 -21.49 -27.50 -16.44
N GLU A 297 -21.15 -26.22 -16.40
CA GLU A 297 -21.80 -25.21 -17.23
C GLU A 297 -21.31 -25.26 -18.68
N LYS A 298 -22.18 -24.88 -19.62
CA LYS A 298 -21.80 -24.72 -21.03
C LYS A 298 -21.41 -23.27 -21.31
N PRO A 299 -20.52 -22.99 -22.29
CA PRO A 299 -19.91 -23.92 -23.25
C PRO A 299 -18.72 -24.72 -22.69
N SER A 300 -18.58 -25.98 -23.15
CA SER A 300 -17.46 -26.85 -22.80
C SER A 300 -16.13 -26.36 -23.38
N ALA A 301 -14.99 -26.88 -22.91
CA ALA A 301 -13.68 -26.53 -23.49
C ALA A 301 -13.59 -26.87 -24.99
N LEU A 302 -14.21 -27.98 -25.41
CA LEU A 302 -14.30 -28.35 -26.83
C LEU A 302 -15.21 -27.39 -27.61
N ASP A 303 -16.35 -26.98 -27.04
CA ASP A 303 -17.25 -26.02 -27.69
C ASP A 303 -16.58 -24.67 -27.93
N VAL A 304 -15.76 -24.22 -26.96
CA VAL A 304 -15.00 -22.97 -27.07
C VAL A 304 -13.90 -23.10 -28.13
N LEU A 305 -13.15 -24.21 -28.14
CA LEU A 305 -12.08 -24.43 -29.11
C LEU A 305 -12.62 -24.56 -30.55
N ASN A 306 -13.73 -25.27 -30.73
CA ASN A 306 -14.35 -25.51 -32.03
C ASN A 306 -15.20 -24.32 -32.53
N SER A 307 -15.29 -23.24 -31.77
CA SER A 307 -16.07 -22.06 -32.15
C SER A 307 -15.42 -21.30 -33.31
N ASP A 308 -16.12 -21.18 -34.43
CA ASP A 308 -15.69 -20.41 -35.62
C ASP A 308 -15.81 -18.89 -35.46
N LYS A 309 -16.19 -18.42 -34.27
CA LYS A 309 -16.31 -16.99 -33.97
C LYS A 309 -14.92 -16.36 -33.81
N GLU A 310 -14.73 -15.17 -34.37
CA GLU A 310 -13.53 -14.34 -34.20
C GLU A 310 -13.17 -14.12 -32.72
N TYR A 311 -14.20 -14.06 -31.85
CA TYR A 311 -14.05 -14.08 -30.40
C TYR A 311 -14.85 -15.26 -29.82
N PRO A 312 -14.19 -16.36 -29.46
CA PRO A 312 -14.84 -17.51 -28.84
C PRO A 312 -15.59 -17.12 -27.56
N PRO A 313 -16.72 -17.77 -27.25
CA PRO A 313 -17.43 -17.52 -26.00
C PRO A 313 -16.54 -17.88 -24.80
N LYS A 314 -16.80 -17.25 -23.64
CA LYS A 314 -16.16 -17.67 -22.40
C LYS A 314 -16.63 -19.07 -22.02
N MET A 315 -15.68 -19.90 -21.60
CA MET A 315 -15.90 -21.21 -21.03
C MET A 315 -16.83 -21.13 -19.80
N GLY A 316 -17.69 -22.13 -19.62
CA GLY A 316 -18.55 -22.24 -18.44
C GLY A 316 -17.77 -22.42 -17.14
N GLU A 317 -18.41 -22.19 -16.00
CA GLU A 317 -17.79 -22.43 -14.70
C GLU A 317 -17.79 -23.93 -14.33
N HIS A 318 -16.88 -24.32 -13.41
CA HIS A 318 -16.83 -25.64 -12.78
C HIS A 318 -16.54 -26.87 -13.65
N HIS A 319 -15.77 -26.78 -14.74
CA HIS A 319 -15.50 -27.97 -15.57
C HIS A 319 -14.64 -29.02 -14.86
N LEU A 320 -13.41 -28.70 -14.51
CA LEU A 320 -12.55 -29.57 -13.68
C LEU A 320 -12.78 -29.25 -12.20
N ALA A 321 -13.99 -29.39 -11.69
CA ALA A 321 -14.34 -28.86 -10.36
C ALA A 321 -13.42 -29.35 -9.21
N ILE A 322 -12.65 -28.43 -8.60
CA ILE A 322 -11.77 -28.69 -7.44
C ILE A 322 -12.08 -27.69 -6.34
N GLU A 323 -12.57 -28.19 -5.21
CA GLU A 323 -12.93 -27.38 -4.04
C GLU A 323 -11.71 -26.94 -3.23
N ASP A 324 -11.65 -25.66 -2.83
CA ASP A 324 -10.74 -25.21 -1.77
C ASP A 324 -11.24 -25.70 -0.39
N PRO A 325 -10.34 -26.28 0.44
CA PRO A 325 -10.71 -26.91 1.71
C PRO A 325 -11.25 -25.97 2.80
N PHE A 326 -11.01 -24.66 2.69
CA PHE A 326 -11.48 -23.67 3.66
C PHE A 326 -12.45 -22.66 3.03
N ASP A 327 -12.14 -22.13 1.84
CA ASP A 327 -13.09 -21.31 1.05
C ASP A 327 -13.94 -22.23 0.17
N ILE A 328 -14.95 -22.87 0.77
CA ILE A 328 -15.74 -23.92 0.09
C ILE A 328 -16.48 -23.43 -1.16
N GLU A 329 -16.68 -22.12 -1.33
CA GLU A 329 -17.29 -21.54 -2.55
C GLU A 329 -16.24 -21.28 -3.65
N HIS A 330 -14.96 -21.47 -3.37
CA HIS A 330 -13.88 -21.25 -4.31
C HIS A 330 -13.50 -22.51 -5.06
N ASP A 331 -13.83 -22.52 -6.36
CA ASP A 331 -13.30 -23.50 -7.30
C ASP A 331 -11.88 -23.09 -7.78
N LEU A 332 -10.91 -23.96 -7.51
CA LEU A 332 -9.51 -23.76 -7.89
C LEU A 332 -9.30 -23.83 -9.42
N CYS A 333 -10.25 -24.39 -10.17
CA CYS A 333 -10.20 -24.47 -11.62
C CYS A 333 -10.78 -23.26 -12.35
N ARG A 334 -11.31 -22.26 -11.64
CA ARG A 334 -11.84 -21.04 -12.26
C ARG A 334 -10.82 -20.26 -13.11
N VAL A 335 -9.52 -20.48 -12.88
CA VAL A 335 -8.44 -19.87 -13.66
C VAL A 335 -8.15 -20.62 -14.97
N VAL A 336 -8.62 -21.85 -15.13
CA VAL A 336 -8.35 -22.71 -16.27
C VAL A 336 -9.13 -22.22 -17.49
N ARG A 337 -8.44 -22.11 -18.63
CA ARG A 337 -9.06 -21.77 -19.92
C ARG A 337 -9.30 -23.04 -20.73
N ALA A 338 -10.14 -22.96 -21.76
CA ALA A 338 -10.49 -24.09 -22.62
C ALA A 338 -9.26 -24.86 -23.14
N GLU A 339 -8.30 -24.15 -23.71
CA GLU A 339 -7.02 -24.74 -24.18
C GLU A 339 -6.21 -25.41 -23.05
N GLY A 340 -6.23 -24.81 -21.85
CA GLY A 340 -5.58 -25.34 -20.67
C GLY A 340 -6.23 -26.62 -20.16
N GLU A 341 -7.56 -26.68 -20.10
CA GLU A 341 -8.29 -27.90 -19.74
C GLU A 341 -7.95 -29.05 -20.71
N LEU A 342 -8.07 -28.80 -22.02
CA LEU A 342 -7.79 -29.83 -23.03
C LEU A 342 -6.35 -30.32 -22.95
N ARG A 343 -5.40 -29.41 -22.70
CA ARG A 343 -4.00 -29.77 -22.48
C ARG A 343 -3.81 -30.61 -21.23
N ILE A 344 -4.42 -30.25 -20.10
CA ILE A 344 -4.35 -31.01 -18.85
C ILE A 344 -4.88 -32.42 -19.07
N ARG A 345 -6.08 -32.57 -19.65
CA ARG A 345 -6.70 -33.88 -19.91
C ARG A 345 -5.85 -34.73 -20.86
N ASN A 346 -5.37 -34.12 -21.95
CA ASN A 346 -4.49 -34.80 -22.91
C ASN A 346 -3.18 -35.27 -22.27
N GLU A 347 -2.53 -34.42 -21.46
CA GLU A 347 -1.27 -34.78 -20.81
C GLU A 347 -1.43 -35.82 -19.70
N LEU A 348 -2.55 -35.82 -18.97
CA LEU A 348 -2.86 -36.90 -18.02
C LEU A 348 -3.02 -38.24 -18.74
N LEU A 349 -3.77 -38.29 -19.84
CA LEU A 349 -3.92 -39.48 -20.66
C LEU A 349 -2.58 -39.92 -21.28
N ARG A 350 -1.80 -38.97 -21.80
CA ARG A 350 -0.44 -39.23 -22.31
C ARG A 350 0.44 -39.85 -21.23
N ALA A 351 0.44 -39.26 -20.03
CA ALA A 351 1.24 -39.76 -18.92
C ALA A 351 0.82 -41.18 -18.54
N ALA A 352 -0.48 -41.46 -18.41
CA ALA A 352 -1.00 -42.79 -18.10
C ALA A 352 -0.58 -43.84 -19.15
N VAL A 353 -0.70 -43.51 -20.44
CA VAL A 353 -0.34 -44.42 -21.55
C VAL A 353 1.17 -44.67 -21.61
N LEU A 354 1.99 -43.62 -21.52
CA LEU A 354 3.45 -43.77 -21.53
C LEU A 354 3.95 -44.55 -20.31
N PHE A 355 3.35 -44.32 -19.15
CA PHE A 355 3.66 -45.06 -17.94
C PHE A 355 3.30 -46.55 -18.08
N GLY A 356 2.10 -46.83 -18.61
CA GLY A 356 1.62 -48.19 -18.87
C GLY A 356 2.47 -48.97 -19.88
N ASN A 357 2.99 -48.27 -20.89
CA ASN A 357 3.86 -48.86 -21.92
C ASN A 357 5.33 -49.02 -21.48
N GLY A 358 5.69 -48.58 -20.26
CA GLY A 358 7.05 -48.69 -19.74
C GLY A 358 8.03 -47.66 -20.31
N SER A 359 7.54 -46.53 -20.83
CA SER A 359 8.40 -45.41 -21.27
C SER A 359 9.24 -44.84 -20.13
N THR A 360 10.34 -44.16 -20.43
CA THR A 360 11.19 -43.65 -19.35
C THR A 360 10.56 -42.46 -18.62
N TRP A 361 10.85 -42.28 -17.31
CA TRP A 361 10.38 -41.10 -16.56
C TRP A 361 10.81 -39.77 -17.21
N LYS A 362 11.95 -39.78 -17.91
CA LYS A 362 12.46 -38.62 -18.66
C LYS A 362 11.57 -38.27 -19.86
N GLU A 363 11.05 -39.26 -20.58
CA GLU A 363 10.10 -39.06 -21.68
C GLU A 363 8.75 -38.57 -21.15
N ILE A 364 8.27 -39.14 -20.04
CA ILE A 364 7.01 -38.74 -19.41
C ILE A 364 7.08 -37.26 -18.98
N CYS A 365 8.22 -36.83 -18.42
CA CYS A 365 8.49 -35.45 -18.01
C CYS A 365 9.24 -34.62 -19.07
N GLU A 366 9.17 -34.97 -20.34
CA GLU A 366 9.84 -34.19 -21.39
C GLU A 366 9.39 -32.72 -21.33
N THR A 367 10.32 -31.79 -21.52
CA THR A 367 9.99 -30.35 -21.42
C THR A 367 9.38 -29.85 -22.71
N VAL A 368 8.15 -29.35 -22.66
CA VAL A 368 7.47 -28.78 -23.84
C VAL A 368 8.07 -27.44 -24.24
N ASP A 369 8.38 -26.58 -23.27
CA ASP A 369 8.97 -25.27 -23.49
C ASP A 369 10.21 -25.10 -22.59
N SER A 370 11.38 -25.28 -23.20
CA SER A 370 12.66 -25.17 -22.50
C SER A 370 13.03 -23.73 -22.16
N GLU A 371 12.50 -22.73 -22.87
CA GLU A 371 12.82 -21.33 -22.64
C GLU A 371 12.22 -20.83 -21.33
N ARG A 372 11.00 -21.29 -21.02
CA ARG A 372 10.30 -20.96 -19.78
C ARG A 372 11.04 -21.43 -18.52
N LEU A 373 11.87 -22.47 -18.62
CA LEU A 373 12.61 -23.01 -17.48
C LEU A 373 14.02 -22.41 -17.32
N LYS A 374 14.49 -21.57 -18.25
CA LYS A 374 15.86 -21.00 -18.23
C LYS A 374 16.14 -20.15 -16.99
N ASP A 375 15.12 -19.50 -16.43
CA ASP A 375 15.23 -18.56 -15.31
C ASP A 375 14.82 -19.14 -13.94
N LEU A 376 14.41 -20.43 -13.88
CA LEU A 376 13.85 -21.03 -12.65
C LEU A 376 14.90 -21.53 -11.66
N GLU A 377 16.13 -21.82 -12.10
CA GLU A 377 17.20 -22.08 -11.15
C GLU A 377 17.81 -20.74 -10.72
N PRO A 378 17.80 -20.40 -9.42
CA PRO A 378 18.50 -19.22 -8.96
C PRO A 378 19.98 -19.40 -9.30
N MET A 379 20.46 -18.67 -10.33
CA MET A 379 21.88 -18.57 -10.63
C MET A 379 22.60 -18.24 -9.31
N ASP A 380 23.56 -19.08 -8.92
CA ASP A 380 24.40 -18.78 -7.76
C ASP A 380 24.96 -17.36 -7.89
N ILE A 381 24.94 -16.58 -6.81
CA ILE A 381 25.34 -15.16 -6.77
C ILE A 381 26.77 -14.90 -7.28
N PHE A 382 27.57 -15.95 -7.46
CA PHE A 382 28.94 -15.90 -7.99
C PHE A 382 29.09 -16.48 -9.39
N HIS A 383 28.01 -16.86 -10.07
CA HIS A 383 28.06 -17.56 -11.36
C HIS A 383 28.89 -16.80 -12.41
N ASP A 384 28.65 -15.50 -12.55
CA ASP A 384 29.36 -14.56 -13.42
C ASP A 384 30.85 -14.35 -13.05
N LEU A 385 31.23 -14.70 -11.82
CA LEU A 385 32.59 -14.52 -11.30
C LEU A 385 33.44 -15.79 -11.40
N ARG A 386 32.86 -16.94 -11.76
CA ARG A 386 33.57 -18.24 -11.82
C ARG A 386 34.68 -18.24 -12.87
N ASP A 387 34.42 -17.63 -14.02
CA ASP A 387 35.34 -17.63 -15.17
C ASP A 387 36.30 -16.43 -15.18
N LYS A 388 36.22 -15.54 -14.18
CA LYS A 388 37.04 -14.33 -14.10
C LYS A 388 38.30 -14.52 -13.26
N THR A 389 39.39 -13.85 -13.63
CA THR A 389 40.66 -13.84 -12.88
C THR A 389 40.51 -13.06 -11.57
N THR A 390 41.32 -13.39 -10.55
CA THR A 390 41.31 -12.69 -9.24
C THR A 390 41.62 -11.20 -9.38
N GLU A 391 42.58 -10.85 -10.24
CA GLU A 391 42.97 -9.47 -10.53
C GLU A 391 41.81 -8.67 -11.15
N SER A 392 41.07 -9.30 -12.07
CA SER A 392 39.88 -8.69 -12.67
C SER A 392 38.80 -8.41 -11.62
N VAL A 393 38.52 -9.37 -10.73
CA VAL A 393 37.57 -9.19 -9.60
C VAL A 393 38.03 -8.08 -8.65
N GLN A 394 39.33 -7.99 -8.38
CA GLN A 394 39.88 -6.96 -7.50
C GLN A 394 39.80 -5.55 -8.13
N SER A 395 40.02 -5.42 -9.44
CA SER A 395 39.80 -4.18 -10.18
C SER A 395 38.32 -3.76 -10.17
N MET A 396 37.39 -4.72 -10.33
CA MET A 396 35.95 -4.46 -10.17
C MET A 396 35.61 -3.99 -8.74
N LEU A 397 36.25 -4.55 -7.71
CA LEU A 397 36.06 -4.14 -6.31
C LEU A 397 36.54 -2.71 -6.07
N GLU A 398 37.69 -2.33 -6.63
CA GLU A 398 38.23 -0.97 -6.50
C GLU A 398 37.35 0.05 -7.23
N LYS A 399 36.89 -0.29 -8.44
CA LYS A 399 35.94 0.54 -9.20
C LYS A 399 34.62 0.75 -8.43
N THR A 400 34.03 -0.32 -7.91
CA THR A 400 32.76 -0.24 -7.15
C THR A 400 32.93 0.59 -5.87
N ARG A 401 34.06 0.47 -5.16
CA ARG A 401 34.37 1.33 -4.00
C ARG A 401 34.50 2.80 -4.39
N GLY A 402 35.19 3.11 -5.50
CA GLY A 402 35.29 4.49 -6.00
C GLY A 402 33.93 5.09 -6.37
N GLU A 403 33.06 4.30 -6.99
CA GLU A 403 31.67 4.71 -7.28
C GLU A 403 30.85 4.95 -6.01
N MET A 404 31.05 4.12 -4.97
CA MET A 404 30.42 4.34 -3.65
C MET A 404 30.84 5.67 -3.05
N ASP A 405 32.14 5.96 -2.96
CA ASP A 405 32.64 7.20 -2.37
C ASP A 405 32.12 8.44 -3.11
N ALA A 406 32.07 8.38 -4.44
CA ALA A 406 31.51 9.45 -5.26
C ALA A 406 30.01 9.65 -5.01
N LEU A 407 29.26 8.56 -4.80
CA LEU A 407 27.84 8.60 -4.53
C LEU A 407 27.53 9.08 -3.11
N ASP A 408 28.35 8.72 -2.12
CA ASP A 408 28.19 9.15 -0.72
C ASP A 408 28.30 10.67 -0.61
N ARG A 409 29.33 11.25 -1.21
CA ARG A 409 29.50 12.73 -1.27
C ARG A 409 28.29 13.43 -1.89
N ARG A 410 27.65 12.82 -2.90
CA ARG A 410 26.44 13.37 -3.53
C ARG A 410 25.21 13.24 -2.62
N ILE A 411 25.08 12.13 -1.89
CA ILE A 411 24.01 11.93 -0.91
C ILE A 411 24.15 12.97 0.21
N ASP A 412 25.35 13.17 0.75
CA ASP A 412 25.62 14.16 1.79
C ASP A 412 25.26 15.58 1.33
N ALA A 413 25.66 15.96 0.12
CA ALA A 413 25.32 17.26 -0.46
C ALA A 413 23.79 17.48 -0.56
N LEU A 414 23.06 16.46 -1.02
CA LEU A 414 21.59 16.49 -1.11
C LEU A 414 20.93 16.51 0.27
N GLU A 415 21.51 15.86 1.27
CA GLU A 415 21.00 15.90 2.65
C GLU A 415 21.17 17.28 3.29
N ILE A 416 22.32 17.91 3.08
CA ILE A 416 22.58 19.29 3.49
C ILE A 416 21.57 20.24 2.82
N GLU A 417 21.36 20.09 1.51
CA GLU A 417 20.39 20.88 0.77
C GLU A 417 18.95 20.67 1.31
N ARG A 418 18.57 19.43 1.60
CA ARG A 418 17.27 19.11 2.18
C ARG A 418 17.10 19.74 3.57
N GLN A 419 18.10 19.63 4.43
CA GLN A 419 18.06 20.20 5.78
C GLN A 419 17.95 21.72 5.75
N SER A 420 18.70 22.38 4.86
CA SER A 420 18.63 23.82 4.63
C SER A 420 17.23 24.26 4.18
N ASN A 421 16.66 23.59 3.16
CA ASN A 421 15.30 23.89 2.69
C ASN A 421 14.23 23.63 3.76
N LEU A 422 14.38 22.59 4.57
CA LEU A 422 13.44 22.25 5.65
C LEU A 422 13.51 23.27 6.79
N ARG A 423 14.71 23.70 7.18
CA ARG A 423 14.91 24.79 8.15
C ARG A 423 14.26 26.08 7.65
N MET A 424 14.51 26.44 6.39
CA MET A 424 13.91 27.62 5.74
C MET A 424 12.37 27.56 5.75
N ALA A 425 11.77 26.42 5.37
CA ALA A 425 10.32 26.26 5.36
C ALA A 425 9.70 26.28 6.77
N LYS A 426 10.40 25.76 7.78
CA LYS A 426 9.96 25.77 9.18
C LYS A 426 10.02 27.19 9.77
N ALA A 427 11.10 27.92 9.51
CA ALA A 427 11.27 29.29 9.97
C ALA A 427 10.24 30.24 9.32
N MET A 428 9.99 30.12 8.00
CA MET A 428 8.93 30.88 7.33
C MET A 428 7.53 30.57 7.88
N ARG A 429 7.24 29.31 8.26
CA ARG A 429 5.95 28.94 8.89
C ARG A 429 5.78 29.58 10.27
N GLY A 430 6.81 29.55 11.11
CA GLY A 430 6.76 30.18 12.44
C GLY A 430 6.44 31.67 12.35
N VAL A 431 7.11 32.39 11.45
CA VAL A 431 6.84 33.83 11.22
C VAL A 431 5.41 34.08 10.72
N ILE A 432 4.87 33.22 9.85
CA ILE A 432 3.50 33.36 9.34
C ILE A 432 2.46 33.08 10.44
N GLU A 433 2.67 32.07 11.28
CA GLU A 433 1.76 31.73 12.38
C GLU A 433 1.70 32.84 13.43
N GLU A 434 2.85 33.35 13.86
CA GLU A 434 2.93 34.42 14.88
C GLU A 434 2.41 35.78 14.38
N THR A 435 2.60 36.09 13.08
CA THR A 435 2.04 37.33 12.49
C THR A 435 0.56 37.21 12.10
N SER A 436 -0.04 36.01 12.19
CA SER A 436 -1.42 35.78 11.72
C SER A 436 -2.48 36.43 12.60
N ASP A 437 -2.29 36.46 13.91
CA ASP A 437 -3.25 37.05 14.85
C ASP A 437 -3.24 38.58 14.76
N LEU A 438 -2.05 39.17 14.63
CA LEU A 438 -1.89 40.60 14.34
C LEU A 438 -2.59 41.00 13.03
N ARG A 439 -2.53 40.16 11.98
CA ARG A 439 -3.23 40.41 10.71
C ARG A 439 -4.75 40.32 10.82
N LYS A 440 -5.30 39.45 11.68
CA LYS A 440 -6.76 39.36 11.91
C LYS A 440 -7.29 40.62 12.59
N GLU A 441 -6.58 41.10 13.61
CA GLU A 441 -6.92 42.35 14.30
C GLU A 441 -6.83 43.56 13.35
N HIS A 442 -5.77 43.64 12.56
CA HIS A 442 -5.59 44.68 11.54
C HIS A 442 -6.74 44.69 10.52
N LYS A 443 -7.17 43.51 10.04
CA LYS A 443 -8.29 43.38 9.09
C LYS A 443 -9.63 43.76 9.73
N ALA A 444 -9.86 43.44 10.99
CA ALA A 444 -11.08 43.81 11.71
C ALA A 444 -11.22 45.34 11.84
N ILE A 445 -10.13 46.04 12.16
CA ILE A 445 -10.11 47.51 12.26
C ILE A 445 -10.43 48.14 10.89
N ILE A 446 -9.85 47.64 9.80
CA ILE A 446 -10.11 48.14 8.43
C ILE A 446 -11.58 47.97 8.03
N VAL A 447 -12.18 46.82 8.33
CA VAL A 447 -13.61 46.57 8.03
C VAL A 447 -14.50 47.52 8.81
N GLY A 448 -14.21 47.76 10.10
CA GLY A 448 -14.93 48.74 10.93
C GLY A 448 -14.80 50.17 10.42
N LEU A 449 -13.63 50.55 9.89
CA LEU A 449 -13.37 51.87 9.31
C LEU A 449 -14.18 52.12 8.03
N LYS A 450 -14.31 51.10 7.17
CA LYS A 450 -15.16 51.19 5.96
C LYS A 450 -16.63 51.39 6.29
N ALA A 451 -17.15 50.65 7.28
CA ALA A 451 -18.54 50.80 7.72
C ALA A 451 -18.81 52.21 8.28
N ARG A 452 -17.91 52.72 9.11
CA ARG A 452 -18.01 54.09 9.67
C ARG A 452 -17.86 55.18 8.60
N ASN A 453 -17.01 55.00 7.58
CA ASN A 453 -16.91 55.95 6.48
C ASN A 453 -18.25 56.14 5.75
N ALA A 454 -18.97 55.03 5.50
CA ALA A 454 -20.27 55.10 4.86
C ALA A 454 -21.30 55.87 5.72
N GLU A 455 -21.27 55.67 7.04
CA GLU A 455 -22.15 56.37 7.98
C GLU A 455 -21.83 57.88 8.06
N VAL A 456 -20.54 58.23 8.11
CA VAL A 456 -20.06 59.63 8.10
C VAL A 456 -20.47 60.35 6.81
N ASP A 457 -20.33 59.69 5.66
CA ASP A 457 -20.72 60.26 4.37
C ASP A 457 -22.24 60.47 4.27
N GLU A 458 -23.04 59.54 4.78
CA GLU A 458 -24.51 59.69 4.80
C GLU A 458 -24.97 60.83 5.72
N LEU A 459 -24.39 60.96 6.91
CA LEU A 459 -24.68 62.08 7.82
C LEU A 459 -24.28 63.42 7.21
N LYS A 460 -23.12 63.47 6.55
CA LYS A 460 -22.64 64.66 5.85
C LYS A 460 -23.62 65.09 4.75
N LYS A 461 -24.07 64.16 3.90
CA LYS A 461 -25.07 64.45 2.85
C LYS A 461 -26.37 65.00 3.42
N LYS A 462 -26.90 64.40 4.50
CA LYS A 462 -28.14 64.85 5.15
C LYS A 462 -28.00 66.25 5.74
N ARG A 463 -26.91 66.49 6.47
CA ARG A 463 -26.59 67.81 7.05
C ARG A 463 -26.43 68.87 5.96
N ASP A 464 -25.64 68.59 4.93
CA ASP A 464 -25.34 69.56 3.87
C ASP A 464 -26.59 69.89 3.05
N LYS A 465 -27.51 68.93 2.86
CA LYS A 465 -28.83 69.17 2.26
C LYS A 465 -29.71 70.09 3.10
N ILE A 466 -29.73 69.91 4.42
CA ILE A 466 -30.52 70.79 5.30
C ILE A 466 -29.91 72.20 5.33
N ASN A 467 -28.59 72.31 5.36
CA ASN A 467 -27.89 73.59 5.33
C ASN A 467 -28.01 74.31 3.98
N SER A 468 -28.21 73.59 2.87
CA SER A 468 -28.53 74.24 1.58
C SER A 468 -29.94 74.82 1.56
N ASP A 469 -30.88 74.21 2.29
CA ASP A 469 -32.27 74.66 2.38
C ASP A 469 -32.45 75.80 3.41
N VAL A 470 -31.66 75.80 4.49
CA VAL A 470 -31.73 76.77 5.60
C VAL A 470 -30.36 77.43 5.79
N ILE A 471 -30.22 78.63 5.26
CA ILE A 471 -28.95 79.38 5.26
C ILE A 471 -28.69 80.06 6.62
N LEU A 472 -29.75 80.44 7.33
CA LEU A 472 -29.63 81.16 8.59
C LEU A 472 -29.21 80.22 9.74
N PRO A 473 -28.18 80.56 10.53
CA PRO A 473 -27.84 79.83 11.74
C PRO A 473 -28.99 79.82 12.76
N ILE A 474 -29.07 78.77 13.59
CA ILE A 474 -30.17 78.58 14.55
C ILE A 474 -30.38 79.80 15.48
N HIS A 475 -29.31 80.41 15.98
CA HIS A 475 -29.38 81.59 16.85
C HIS A 475 -29.96 82.82 16.13
N MET A 476 -29.66 83.00 14.83
CA MET A 476 -30.21 84.11 14.04
C MET A 476 -31.70 83.92 13.77
N ILE A 477 -32.14 82.67 13.61
CA ILE A 477 -33.56 82.33 13.45
C ILE A 477 -34.31 82.61 14.77
N GLU A 478 -33.72 82.24 15.91
CA GLU A 478 -34.29 82.51 17.25
C GLU A 478 -34.43 84.01 17.54
N ASP A 479 -33.43 84.80 17.16
CA ASP A 479 -33.48 86.26 17.27
C ASP A 479 -34.57 86.88 16.40
N GLU A 480 -34.71 86.44 15.13
CA GLU A 480 -35.76 86.93 14.24
C GLU A 480 -37.16 86.46 14.65
N LEU A 481 -37.30 85.21 15.14
CA LEU A 481 -38.54 84.71 15.73
C LEU A 481 -38.98 85.59 16.89
N SER A 482 -38.06 85.94 17.78
CA SER A 482 -38.32 86.78 18.94
C SER A 482 -38.77 88.18 18.52
N LYS A 483 -38.09 88.79 17.54
CA LYS A 483 -38.46 90.11 17.00
C LYS A 483 -39.84 90.12 16.34
N VAL A 484 -40.15 89.09 15.55
CA VAL A 484 -41.44 88.99 14.83
C VAL A 484 -42.57 88.68 15.80
N TYR A 485 -42.34 87.81 16.79
CA TYR A 485 -43.30 87.53 17.86
C TYR A 485 -43.66 88.81 18.62
N SER A 486 -42.66 89.56 19.11
CA SER A 486 -42.91 90.82 19.81
C SER A 486 -43.73 91.80 18.97
N ARG A 487 -43.44 91.93 17.67
CA ARG A 487 -44.22 92.80 16.76
C ARG A 487 -45.67 92.36 16.57
N LEU A 488 -45.95 91.06 16.68
CA LEU A 488 -47.30 90.48 16.51
C LEU A 488 -48.12 90.49 17.81
N THR A 489 -47.47 90.54 18.98
CA THR A 489 -48.12 90.42 20.30
C THR A 489 -48.13 91.70 21.14
N GLU A 490 -47.46 92.77 20.70
CA GLU A 490 -47.44 94.06 21.38
C GLU A 490 -48.83 94.74 21.33
N GLU A 491 -49.18 95.54 22.35
CA GLU A 491 -50.47 96.23 22.41
C GLU A 491 -50.60 97.26 21.26
N LEU A 492 -51.67 97.14 20.48
CA LEU A 492 -51.91 97.97 19.30
C LEU A 492 -52.23 99.43 19.69
N ASP A 493 -51.40 100.36 19.21
CA ASP A 493 -51.69 101.79 19.24
C ASP A 493 -52.85 102.12 18.27
N ILE A 494 -53.93 102.71 18.80
CA ILE A 494 -55.19 103.05 18.09
C ILE A 494 -54.91 103.93 16.85
N HIS A 495 -53.82 104.69 16.82
CA HIS A 495 -53.46 105.57 15.71
C HIS A 495 -52.53 104.93 14.66
N ARG A 496 -52.05 103.69 14.87
CA ARG A 496 -51.08 103.03 13.99
C ARG A 496 -51.39 101.55 13.77
N VAL A 497 -52.63 101.24 13.40
CA VAL A 497 -53.09 99.87 13.12
C VAL A 497 -52.41 99.34 11.85
N PRO A 498 -51.68 98.21 11.91
CA PRO A 498 -51.13 97.55 10.73
C PRO A 498 -52.24 97.16 9.75
N SER A 499 -51.95 97.18 8.45
CA SER A 499 -52.90 96.65 7.48
C SER A 499 -52.98 95.12 7.58
N LEU A 500 -54.17 94.55 7.36
CA LEU A 500 -54.40 93.09 7.35
C LEU A 500 -53.41 92.36 6.43
N LYS A 501 -52.96 93.00 5.34
CA LYS A 501 -51.96 92.44 4.42
C LYS A 501 -50.60 92.29 5.11
N LYS A 502 -50.17 93.31 5.87
CA LYS A 502 -48.87 93.33 6.55
C LYS A 502 -48.82 92.36 7.73
N GLU A 503 -49.92 92.20 8.46
CA GLU A 503 -50.05 91.16 9.50
C GLU A 503 -49.99 89.76 8.90
N LYS A 504 -50.71 89.51 7.79
CA LYS A 504 -50.62 88.22 7.07
C LYS A 504 -49.20 87.89 6.63
N GLU A 505 -48.46 88.88 6.12
CA GLU A 505 -47.05 88.73 5.75
C GLU A 505 -46.18 88.40 6.97
N GLN A 506 -46.38 89.09 8.11
CA GLN A 506 -45.65 88.82 9.34
C GLN A 506 -45.97 87.45 9.96
N PHE A 507 -47.23 87.02 9.94
CA PHE A 507 -47.64 85.68 10.37
C PHE A 507 -47.07 84.59 9.46
N SER A 508 -47.09 84.80 8.13
CA SER A 508 -46.46 83.88 7.17
C SER A 508 -44.97 83.74 7.45
N TRP A 509 -44.27 84.87 7.61
CA TRP A 509 -42.84 84.91 7.93
C TRP A 509 -42.52 84.25 9.28
N PHE A 510 -43.35 84.46 10.31
CA PHE A 510 -43.21 83.80 11.60
C PHE A 510 -43.30 82.27 11.49
N MET A 511 -44.29 81.76 10.74
CA MET A 511 -44.48 80.33 10.51
C MET A 511 -43.34 79.73 9.68
N GLU A 512 -42.83 80.46 8.68
CA GLU A 512 -41.63 80.09 7.93
C GLU A 512 -40.40 79.99 8.84
N LEU A 513 -40.19 80.97 9.72
CA LEU A 513 -39.10 80.94 10.70
C LEU A 513 -39.23 79.77 11.68
N GLN A 514 -40.44 79.42 12.13
CA GLN A 514 -40.66 78.23 12.96
C GLN A 514 -40.31 76.93 12.22
N ALA A 515 -40.69 76.82 10.94
CA ALA A 515 -40.33 75.69 10.10
C ALA A 515 -38.80 75.61 9.83
N MET A 516 -38.15 76.77 9.63
CA MET A 516 -36.69 76.88 9.50
C MET A 516 -35.97 76.48 10.80
N HIS A 517 -36.49 76.87 11.96
CA HIS A 517 -35.93 76.51 13.28
C HIS A 517 -35.94 74.99 13.49
N GLY A 518 -37.06 74.33 13.17
CA GLY A 518 -37.17 72.86 13.25
C GLY A 518 -36.13 72.13 12.40
N LYS A 519 -35.93 72.58 11.15
CA LYS A 519 -34.90 72.01 10.26
C LYS A 519 -33.47 72.36 10.71
N ALA A 520 -33.21 73.59 11.14
CA ALA A 520 -31.89 74.01 11.62
C ALA A 520 -31.44 73.23 12.85
N ARG A 521 -32.38 72.87 13.75
CA ARG A 521 -32.12 72.00 14.89
C ARG A 521 -31.70 70.59 14.46
N GLU A 522 -32.40 70.01 13.50
CA GLU A 522 -32.04 68.69 12.93
C GLU A 522 -30.63 68.71 12.30
N ALA A 523 -30.29 69.77 11.55
CA ALA A 523 -28.94 69.95 11.01
C ALA A 523 -27.87 70.05 12.11
N SER A 524 -28.14 70.76 13.20
CA SER A 524 -27.22 70.89 14.34
C SER A 524 -26.98 69.55 15.03
N GLU A 525 -28.04 68.76 15.26
CA GLU A 525 -27.96 67.41 15.84
C GLU A 525 -27.17 66.45 14.93
N LEU A 526 -27.36 66.52 13.61
CA LEU A 526 -26.59 65.75 12.64
C LEU A 526 -25.12 66.18 12.60
N HIS A 527 -24.83 67.47 12.75
CA HIS A 527 -23.47 67.99 12.81
C HIS A 527 -22.73 67.51 14.06
N GLN A 528 -23.40 67.50 15.21
CA GLN A 528 -22.83 66.98 16.46
C GLN A 528 -22.48 65.48 16.33
N LYS A 529 -23.40 64.66 15.80
CA LYS A 529 -23.15 63.24 15.52
C LYS A 529 -22.01 63.02 14.52
N PHE A 530 -21.89 63.86 13.50
CA PHE A 530 -20.77 63.84 12.56
C PHE A 530 -19.43 64.07 13.26
N ILE A 531 -19.34 65.04 14.17
CA ILE A 531 -18.11 65.32 14.93
C ILE A 531 -17.72 64.10 15.76
N GLU A 532 -18.67 63.49 16.48
CA GLU A 532 -18.44 62.30 17.32
C GLU A 532 -17.91 61.11 16.51
N LEU A 533 -18.45 60.87 15.32
CA LEU A 533 -17.97 59.78 14.47
C LEU A 533 -16.58 60.06 13.88
N VAL A 534 -16.28 61.31 13.52
CA VAL A 534 -14.97 61.70 12.98
C VAL A 534 -13.88 61.63 14.06
N THR A 535 -14.18 61.98 15.31
CA THR A 535 -13.22 61.83 16.43
C THR A 535 -12.91 60.36 16.71
N LEU A 536 -13.92 59.51 16.78
CA LEU A 536 -13.75 58.05 16.92
C LEU A 536 -12.97 57.44 15.75
N GLN A 537 -13.20 57.92 14.53
CA GLN A 537 -12.46 57.49 13.34
C GLN A 537 -10.96 57.84 13.46
N LYS A 538 -10.62 59.04 13.93
CA LYS A 538 -9.22 59.45 14.14
C LYS A 538 -8.51 58.58 15.18
N GLU A 539 -9.19 58.18 16.25
CA GLU A 539 -8.65 57.27 17.26
C GLU A 539 -8.34 55.88 16.69
N GLU A 540 -9.23 55.36 15.85
CA GLU A 540 -9.08 54.04 15.22
C GLU A 540 -7.97 54.02 14.16
N ILE A 541 -7.82 55.11 13.39
CA ILE A 541 -6.67 55.31 12.49
C ILE A 541 -5.36 55.35 13.29
N LYS A 542 -5.35 55.99 14.47
CA LYS A 542 -4.18 56.02 15.35
C LYS A 542 -3.82 54.63 15.88
N LYS A 543 -4.82 53.82 16.25
CA LYS A 543 -4.62 52.40 16.61
C LYS A 543 -4.00 51.63 15.44
N LEU A 544 -4.50 51.84 14.21
CA LEU A 544 -4.00 51.16 13.01
C LEU A 544 -2.50 51.42 12.76
N LYS A 545 -2.05 52.68 12.85
CA LYS A 545 -0.62 53.02 12.74
C LYS A 545 0.24 52.35 13.82
N ILE A 546 -0.25 52.28 15.05
CA ILE A 546 0.44 51.59 16.14
C ILE A 546 0.55 50.08 15.86
N TYR A 547 -0.50 49.48 15.31
CA TYR A 547 -0.46 48.06 14.91
C TYR A 547 0.52 47.78 13.78
N GLU A 548 0.61 48.66 12.78
CA GLU A 548 1.55 48.54 11.66
C GLU A 548 3.01 48.57 12.19
N THR A 549 3.33 49.54 13.04
CA THR A 549 4.67 49.61 13.67
C THR A 549 4.98 48.40 14.55
N LYS A 550 4.00 47.87 15.31
CA LYS A 550 4.17 46.65 16.12
C LYS A 550 4.35 45.40 15.25
N HIS A 551 3.64 45.32 14.13
CA HIS A 551 3.77 44.22 13.18
C HIS A 551 5.17 44.24 12.55
N ASP A 552 5.63 45.40 12.11
CA ASP A 552 6.96 45.55 11.51
C ASP A 552 8.07 45.24 12.52
N ASP A 553 7.97 45.75 13.76
CA ASP A 553 8.93 45.47 14.83
C ASP A 553 8.93 43.99 15.24
N ALA A 554 7.76 43.33 15.31
CA ALA A 554 7.65 41.90 15.56
C ALA A 554 8.28 41.07 14.43
N THR A 555 8.02 41.44 13.17
CA THR A 555 8.65 40.76 12.03
C THR A 555 10.16 40.96 11.99
N ALA A 556 10.66 42.15 12.32
CA ALA A 556 12.09 42.46 12.36
C ALA A 556 12.82 41.66 13.45
N LYS A 557 12.24 41.58 14.67
CA LYS A 557 12.79 40.79 15.78
C LYS A 557 12.85 39.29 15.47
N LEU A 558 11.86 38.77 14.77
CA LEU A 558 11.84 37.36 14.34
C LEU A 558 12.83 37.09 13.21
N LEU A 559 13.05 38.06 12.32
CA LEU A 559 14.06 37.99 11.26
C LEU A 559 15.50 38.09 11.80
N GLU A 560 15.73 38.81 12.90
CA GLU A 560 17.05 38.88 13.55
C GLU A 560 17.46 37.53 14.17
N GLN A 561 16.51 36.72 14.63
CA GLN A 561 16.78 35.39 15.18
C GLN A 561 17.19 34.36 14.10
N GLU A 562 16.86 34.60 12.82
CA GLU A 562 17.20 33.72 11.70
C GLU A 562 17.80 34.52 10.52
N PRO A 563 19.12 34.79 10.53
CA PRO A 563 19.79 35.68 9.57
C PRO A 563 19.68 35.24 8.10
N LEU A 564 19.31 33.98 7.85
CA LEU A 564 19.12 33.40 6.51
C LEU A 564 17.80 33.83 5.83
N LEU A 565 16.89 34.49 6.56
CA LEU A 565 15.59 34.96 6.05
C LEU A 565 15.57 36.45 5.72
N LYS A 566 16.64 37.19 6.05
CA LYS A 566 16.68 38.66 6.01
C LYS A 566 16.39 39.25 4.62
N ASP A 567 16.77 38.54 3.55
CA ASP A 567 16.64 39.00 2.16
C ASP A 567 15.51 38.28 1.38
N LYS A 568 14.68 37.47 2.04
CA LYS A 568 13.69 36.60 1.37
C LYS A 568 12.26 37.03 1.65
N ASN A 569 11.40 36.95 0.62
CA ASN A 569 10.02 37.38 0.72
C ASN A 569 9.15 36.32 1.40
N ILE A 570 8.73 36.58 2.65
CA ILE A 570 7.99 35.61 3.45
C ILE A 570 6.53 35.52 2.97
N ASN A 571 6.25 34.56 2.10
CA ASN A 571 4.91 34.26 1.58
C ASN A 571 4.61 32.76 1.65
N SER A 572 3.34 32.41 1.90
CA SER A 572 2.82 31.03 1.86
C SER A 572 3.14 30.30 0.54
N LYS A 573 3.17 31.00 -0.59
CA LYS A 573 3.58 30.41 -1.89
C LYS A 573 5.06 29.98 -1.90
N GLU A 574 5.95 30.74 -1.28
CA GLU A 574 7.37 30.38 -1.19
C GLU A 574 7.57 29.17 -0.28
N VAL A 575 6.87 29.10 0.86
CA VAL A 575 6.87 27.92 1.75
C VAL A 575 6.49 26.66 0.98
N GLY A 576 5.42 26.73 0.18
CA GLY A 576 5.01 25.62 -0.69
C GLY A 576 6.08 25.24 -1.73
N SER A 577 6.87 26.20 -2.20
CA SER A 577 7.99 25.93 -3.12
C SER A 577 9.15 25.19 -2.43
N TYR A 578 9.48 25.56 -1.18
CA TYR A 578 10.49 24.88 -0.38
C TYR A 578 10.04 23.47 0.01
N ASP A 579 8.77 23.30 0.39
CA ASP A 579 8.20 21.98 0.69
C ASP A 579 8.23 21.05 -0.54
N ARG A 580 7.90 21.57 -1.74
CA ARG A 580 8.04 20.81 -3.00
C ARG A 580 9.49 20.43 -3.29
N ARG A 581 10.45 21.35 -3.09
CA ARG A 581 11.88 21.05 -3.22
C ARG A 581 12.32 19.96 -2.25
N VAL A 582 11.91 20.03 -0.97
CA VAL A 582 12.20 19.01 0.04
C VAL A 582 11.66 17.64 -0.41
N GLN A 583 10.43 17.58 -0.91
CA GLN A 583 9.85 16.33 -1.42
C GLN A 583 10.58 15.77 -2.64
N ASN A 584 10.99 16.64 -3.57
CA ASN A 584 11.76 16.26 -4.75
C ASN A 584 13.15 15.73 -4.36
N ILE A 585 13.87 16.44 -3.48
CA ILE A 585 15.17 15.99 -2.96
C ILE A 585 15.02 14.66 -2.23
N GLN A 586 13.95 14.47 -1.45
CA GLN A 586 13.69 13.20 -0.77
C GLN A 586 13.45 12.05 -1.77
N LYS A 587 12.82 12.31 -2.92
CA LYS A 587 12.65 11.32 -3.99
C LYS A 587 13.99 10.94 -4.62
N VAL A 588 14.84 11.94 -4.90
CA VAL A 588 16.19 11.71 -5.44
C VAL A 588 17.07 10.96 -4.43
N LEU A 589 17.05 11.35 -3.15
CA LEU A 589 17.77 10.66 -2.08
C LEU A 589 17.38 9.19 -1.96
N ARG A 590 16.09 8.85 -2.10
CA ARG A 590 15.66 7.44 -2.12
C ARG A 590 16.27 6.66 -3.28
N GLN A 591 16.33 7.25 -4.47
CA GLN A 591 16.94 6.62 -5.64
C GLN A 591 18.45 6.42 -5.44
N ARG A 592 19.16 7.47 -5.00
CA ARG A 592 20.62 7.42 -4.76
C ARG A 592 20.99 6.46 -3.64
N ARG A 593 20.23 6.40 -2.55
CA ARG A 593 20.43 5.39 -1.49
C ARG A 593 20.20 3.97 -2.02
N GLY A 594 19.24 3.77 -2.92
CA GLY A 594 19.05 2.50 -3.62
C GLY A 594 20.29 2.09 -4.46
N GLU A 595 20.87 3.03 -5.21
CA GLU A 595 22.14 2.83 -5.95
C GLU A 595 23.30 2.52 -5.00
N MET A 596 23.43 3.25 -3.88
CA MET A 596 24.45 3.00 -2.86
C MET A 596 24.32 1.60 -2.26
N HIS A 597 23.10 1.14 -2.00
CA HIS A 597 22.86 -0.22 -1.53
C HIS A 597 23.25 -1.27 -2.58
N LYS A 598 23.01 -1.02 -3.87
CA LYS A 598 23.48 -1.90 -4.96
C LYS A 598 25.01 -2.02 -4.96
N LEU A 599 25.72 -0.89 -4.94
CA LEU A 599 27.19 -0.88 -4.93
C LEU A 599 27.78 -1.52 -3.67
N ARG A 600 27.21 -1.24 -2.48
CA ARG A 600 27.64 -1.90 -1.23
C ARG A 600 27.48 -3.42 -1.29
N ARG A 601 26.40 -3.91 -1.90
CA ARG A 601 26.20 -5.35 -2.08
C ARG A 601 27.17 -5.95 -3.08
N GLU A 602 27.41 -5.29 -4.21
CA GLU A 602 28.37 -5.74 -5.20
C GLU A 602 29.78 -5.80 -4.61
N SER A 603 30.18 -4.75 -3.88
CA SER A 603 31.44 -4.72 -3.14
C SER A 603 31.56 -5.89 -2.16
N GLY A 604 30.53 -6.14 -1.34
CA GLY A 604 30.48 -7.28 -0.43
C GLY A 604 30.51 -8.65 -1.13
N ARG A 605 29.87 -8.77 -2.30
CA ARG A 605 29.85 -9.97 -3.14
C ARG A 605 31.25 -10.26 -3.69
N LEU A 606 31.90 -9.25 -4.28
CA LEU A 606 33.27 -9.36 -4.81
C LEU A 606 34.26 -9.71 -3.69
N GLU A 607 34.16 -9.09 -2.51
CA GLU A 607 34.97 -9.45 -1.35
C GLU A 607 34.76 -10.90 -0.89
N ALA A 608 33.50 -11.35 -0.80
CA ALA A 608 33.18 -12.71 -0.41
C ALA A 608 33.74 -13.74 -1.41
N TRP A 609 33.71 -13.44 -2.70
CA TRP A 609 34.31 -14.29 -3.74
C TRP A 609 35.83 -14.39 -3.60
N ILE A 610 36.51 -13.25 -3.38
CA ILE A 610 37.96 -13.21 -3.14
C ILE A 610 38.34 -14.06 -1.92
N ARG A 611 37.59 -13.92 -0.81
CA ARG A 611 37.80 -14.73 0.42
C ARG A 611 37.57 -16.23 0.17
N LYS A 612 36.59 -16.59 -0.66
CA LYS A 612 36.30 -18.00 -1.00
C LYS A 612 37.43 -18.63 -1.83
N LYS A 613 37.97 -17.89 -2.79
CA LYS A 613 39.07 -18.35 -3.67
C LYS A 613 40.43 -18.41 -2.94
N SER A 614 40.68 -17.51 -2.00
CA SER A 614 41.88 -17.57 -1.15
C SER A 614 41.82 -18.74 -0.15
N ASN A 615 40.65 -19.02 0.44
CA ASN A 615 40.47 -20.18 1.32
C ASN A 615 40.54 -21.52 0.57
N SER A 616 40.13 -21.61 -0.70
CA SER A 616 40.29 -22.85 -1.47
C SER A 616 41.75 -23.19 -1.81
N GLN A 617 42.64 -22.19 -1.85
CA GLN A 617 44.09 -22.41 -2.01
C GLN A 617 44.77 -22.93 -0.72
N HIS A 618 44.18 -22.72 0.46
CA HIS A 618 44.72 -23.22 1.74
C HIS A 618 44.16 -24.59 2.17
N GLY A 619 43.20 -25.17 1.44
CA GLY A 619 42.56 -26.45 1.78
C GLY A 619 43.39 -27.72 1.55
N LYS A 620 44.67 -27.62 1.12
CA LYS A 620 45.52 -28.79 0.79
C LYS A 620 46.75 -29.00 1.68
N ARG A 621 46.90 -28.31 2.82
CA ARG A 621 48.00 -28.62 3.76
C ARG A 621 47.53 -28.70 5.22
N ASN A 622 47.77 -29.88 5.80
CA ASN A 622 47.80 -30.24 7.22
C ASN A 622 46.48 -30.22 8.01
N ARG A 623 45.78 -31.36 7.98
CA ARG A 623 45.14 -31.90 9.20
C ARG A 623 46.22 -32.54 10.08
N GLY A 624 46.90 -31.73 10.87
CA GLY A 624 47.81 -32.16 11.93
C GLY A 624 47.28 -31.67 13.27
N ARG A 625 46.96 -32.62 14.17
CA ARG A 625 46.61 -32.41 15.57
C ARG A 625 47.42 -31.30 16.24
N ARG A 626 46.76 -30.42 17.00
CA ARG A 626 47.33 -29.89 18.25
C ARG A 626 46.24 -29.58 19.28
N GLN A 627 46.44 -30.14 20.46
CA GLN A 627 45.67 -30.00 21.69
C GLN A 627 45.74 -28.56 22.25
N GLY A 628 44.67 -28.22 22.97
CA GLY A 628 44.58 -27.41 24.20
C GLY A 628 45.62 -26.33 24.51
N GLY A 629 45.12 -25.11 24.75
CA GLY A 629 45.86 -24.07 25.47
C GLY A 629 45.13 -22.73 25.47
N LYS A 630 44.74 -22.26 26.66
CA LYS A 630 44.08 -20.98 26.97
C LYS A 630 44.82 -19.75 26.41
N GLY A 631 44.06 -18.69 26.12
CA GLY A 631 44.58 -17.32 26.03
C GLY A 631 43.63 -16.34 25.34
N LYS A 632 42.77 -15.68 26.13
CA LYS A 632 42.06 -14.45 25.72
C LYS A 632 43.08 -13.38 25.34
N LYS A 633 42.91 -12.75 24.18
CA LYS A 633 43.33 -11.37 23.90
C LYS A 633 42.30 -10.75 22.96
N ASP A 634 41.56 -9.77 23.47
CA ASP A 634 40.75 -8.87 22.66
C ASP A 634 41.70 -8.07 21.75
N GLN A 635 41.42 -8.10 20.44
CA GLN A 635 42.01 -7.17 19.48
C GLN A 635 40.96 -6.10 19.16
N ASP A 636 41.25 -4.88 19.60
CA ASP A 636 40.54 -3.67 19.22
C ASP A 636 40.52 -3.51 17.69
N SER A 637 39.33 -3.51 17.11
CA SER A 637 39.12 -3.09 15.73
C SER A 637 38.89 -1.57 15.69
N SER A 638 39.94 -0.83 15.39
CA SER A 638 39.90 0.59 15.03
C SER A 638 39.35 0.75 13.60
N GLY A 639 38.02 0.81 13.48
CA GLY A 639 37.34 1.37 12.31
C GLY A 639 36.94 2.83 12.58
N PRO A 640 36.86 3.70 11.56
CA PRO A 640 36.44 5.08 11.73
C PRO A 640 34.98 5.12 12.21
N ILE A 641 34.80 5.61 13.44
CA ILE A 641 33.52 5.77 14.13
C ILE A 641 32.68 6.79 13.35
N THR A 642 31.45 6.42 12.99
CA THR A 642 30.53 7.32 12.28
C THR A 642 29.80 8.24 13.27
N LEU A 643 29.41 9.45 12.85
CA LEU A 643 28.69 10.42 13.69
C LEU A 643 27.35 9.89 14.24
N GLY A 644 26.79 8.82 13.65
CA GLY A 644 25.63 8.11 14.18
C GLY A 644 25.92 7.30 15.45
N ASP A 645 27.13 6.74 15.56
CA ASP A 645 27.55 5.95 16.72
C ASP A 645 27.93 6.83 17.93
N ILE A 646 28.38 8.06 17.65
CA ILE A 646 28.67 9.08 18.67
C ILE A 646 27.39 9.62 19.33
N SER A 647 26.27 9.68 18.60
CA SER A 647 24.97 10.09 19.17
C SER A 647 24.38 9.05 20.13
N GLY A 648 24.72 7.77 19.96
CA GLY A 648 24.34 6.71 20.90
C GLY A 648 25.18 6.76 22.18
N LEU A 649 26.48 7.00 22.04
CA LEU A 649 27.43 7.09 23.17
C LEU A 649 27.27 8.36 24.01
N LEU A 650 26.91 9.50 23.41
CA LEU A 650 26.62 10.76 24.13
C LEU A 650 25.30 10.73 24.91
N SER A 651 24.38 9.80 24.59
CA SER A 651 23.15 9.62 25.36
C SER A 651 23.36 8.92 26.71
N GLY A 652 24.51 8.27 26.90
CA GLY A 652 24.84 7.49 28.10
C GLY A 652 25.70 8.20 29.15
N ILE A 653 26.18 9.43 28.90
CA ILE A 653 27.17 10.11 29.77
C ILE A 653 26.57 11.25 30.64
N ASN A 654 25.26 11.52 30.56
CA ASN A 654 24.60 12.43 31.51
C ASN A 654 23.77 11.65 32.54
N SER A 655 24.46 11.05 33.51
CA SER A 655 23.86 10.63 34.78
C SER A 655 24.50 11.40 35.93
N GLU A 656 24.15 12.67 36.09
CA GLU A 656 24.26 13.37 37.37
C GLU A 656 22.86 13.63 37.94
N GLN A 657 22.67 13.19 39.17
CA GLN A 657 21.47 13.33 39.99
C GLN A 657 21.24 14.81 40.36
N PRO A 658 20.04 15.39 40.16
CA PRO A 658 19.70 16.65 40.80
C PRO A 658 19.10 16.37 42.18
N SER A 659 19.79 16.85 43.20
CA SER A 659 19.34 16.90 44.58
C SER A 659 18.14 17.84 44.77
N LYS A 660 17.35 17.49 45.78
CA LYS A 660 16.08 18.09 46.22
C LYS A 660 16.08 19.62 46.27
N ARG A 661 15.10 20.27 45.62
CA ARG A 661 14.49 21.53 46.10
C ARG A 661 12.96 21.51 45.93
N THR A 662 12.32 22.23 46.83
CA THR A 662 10.96 22.06 47.35
C THR A 662 9.87 22.59 46.42
N ARG A 663 8.76 21.82 46.29
CA ARG A 663 7.52 22.27 45.66
C ARG A 663 6.69 23.08 46.65
N LYS A 664 6.37 24.34 46.30
CA LYS A 664 5.22 25.05 46.88
C LYS A 664 3.98 24.81 46.02
N VAL A 665 2.92 24.40 46.70
CA VAL A 665 1.57 24.19 46.19
C VAL A 665 0.88 25.55 46.03
N SER A 666 0.10 25.72 44.96
CA SER A 666 -0.98 26.69 44.89
C SER A 666 -2.21 26.00 44.30
N SER A 667 -3.24 25.94 45.12
CA SER A 667 -4.53 25.32 44.91
C SER A 667 -5.44 26.19 44.03
N LYS A 668 -6.19 25.56 43.13
CA LYS A 668 -7.66 25.69 43.03
C LYS A 668 -8.17 24.88 41.84
N LYS A 669 -8.93 23.84 42.17
CA LYS A 669 -9.79 23.06 41.27
C LYS A 669 -11.17 23.01 41.92
N ALA A 670 -12.20 23.40 41.17
CA ALA A 670 -13.63 23.03 41.26
C ALA A 670 -14.46 24.20 40.71
N GLY A 671 -15.48 24.09 39.87
CA GLY A 671 -16.10 23.08 39.00
C GLY A 671 -16.59 23.85 37.75
N MET A 672 -17.28 23.36 36.73
CA MET A 672 -18.37 22.40 36.62
C MET A 672 -18.59 22.10 35.12
N ARG A 673 -18.93 20.83 34.83
CA ARG A 673 -19.97 20.32 33.90
C ARG A 673 -19.93 20.59 32.38
N LYS A 674 -19.76 19.44 31.69
CA LYS A 674 -20.32 18.94 30.41
C LYS A 674 -21.55 19.67 29.82
N MET A 675 -21.49 19.91 28.51
CA MET A 675 -22.44 19.58 27.43
C MET A 675 -21.57 19.51 26.15
N GLY A 676 -21.55 18.48 25.30
CA GLY A 676 -22.65 17.90 24.52
C GLY A 676 -22.30 18.10 23.03
N ASN A 677 -21.90 17.02 22.34
CA ASN A 677 -21.55 17.01 20.91
C ASN A 677 -22.74 17.40 20.02
N LEU A 678 -22.48 18.02 18.86
CA LEU A 678 -23.17 17.76 17.59
C LEU A 678 -22.36 18.35 16.41
N SER A 679 -22.30 17.57 15.34
CA SER A 679 -21.44 17.70 14.16
C SER A 679 -22.09 18.46 12.99
N ALA A 680 -21.21 18.89 12.08
CA ALA A 680 -21.33 19.47 10.74
C ALA A 680 -22.69 19.55 9.99
N HIS A 681 -22.91 20.70 9.35
CA HIS A 681 -23.61 20.79 8.07
C HIS A 681 -22.85 21.63 7.04
N ARG A 682 -22.80 21.09 5.82
CA ARG A 682 -22.10 21.59 4.63
C ARG A 682 -22.81 22.78 4.00
N GLY A 683 -22.03 23.66 3.39
CA GLY A 683 -22.51 24.81 2.63
C GLY A 683 -23.29 24.44 1.37
N SER A 684 -24.29 25.25 1.06
CA SER A 684 -25.01 25.27 -0.21
C SER A 684 -24.28 26.13 -1.24
N ARG A 685 -24.05 25.56 -2.43
CA ARG A 685 -23.54 26.22 -3.65
C ARG A 685 -24.42 27.41 -4.04
N GLY A 686 -23.81 28.57 -4.30
CA GLY A 686 -24.47 29.68 -4.98
C GLY A 686 -24.61 29.40 -6.49
N GLN A 687 -25.84 29.40 -6.99
CA GLN A 687 -26.13 29.49 -8.43
C GLN A 687 -25.94 30.94 -8.88
N PHE A 688 -25.17 31.14 -9.95
CA PHE A 688 -25.15 32.38 -10.72
C PHE A 688 -26.50 32.54 -11.43
N LYS A 689 -27.19 33.68 -11.23
CA LYS A 689 -28.18 34.20 -12.18
C LYS A 689 -27.50 35.26 -13.03
N LYS A 690 -27.49 35.05 -14.36
CA LYS A 690 -27.30 36.12 -15.35
C LYS A 690 -28.45 37.12 -15.19
N LYS A 691 -28.13 38.41 -15.23
CA LYS A 691 -29.06 39.46 -15.62
C LYS A 691 -28.53 40.10 -16.90
N ASP A 692 -29.49 40.51 -17.71
CA ASP A 692 -29.45 40.92 -19.11
C ASP A 692 -28.42 41.99 -19.47
#